data_AF-A0AAU4XUU4-F1
#
_entry.id   AF-A0AAU4XUU4-F1
#
_cell.length_a   1.000
_cell.length_b   1.000
_cell.length_c   1.000
_cell.angle_alpha   90.00
_cell.angle_beta   90.00
_cell.angle_gamma   90.00
#
_symmetry.space_group_name_H-M   'P 1'
#
loop_
_entity.id
_entity.type
_entity.pdbx_description
1 polymer ?
#
loop_
_entity_poly.entity_id
_entity_poly.type
_entity_poly.pdbx_seq_one_letter_code
_entity_poly.pdbx_strand_id
1 'polypeptide(L)'
;MSAHDAVPVSLAEIARIAGVGRAAVSNWRRRHDSFPTRIGGTDVSPQFSLAEVEQWLRDNGKLRDIGGRELLWPRFEALGSRNESGLAIAEAARRMRSPKARIAHPELSAPARALVAEAARVGRDEGPRETFEFLLQRWLETHVRQLSTTPPQLAALMARIALAVRLGPAQGELTLLDPACGTGHLAAAAVQEHDNPGLEVLACERDPALAALTAGRLEFLAEDHDIRTRIVTADALRDDPFAGAKADIALCNPPFNERDWGYEELATDQRWTHGLPPRTEPELAWVQHLLSHLKPGGAAVIVLPPAVASRKAGRRIRGSLLRTGALRAVVSLPPGSAQPHSVSLQLWILRTAPDGPAAAPPSQDALLVDATRFARSGTREPSPDWDSLGSYVVTAMATLDHTGQEPPQGAVRVPLLDLLDDEVEVTPGRYTAAAAEPSRKELAVEWDEFGSLLTDLADHARRLTALDFEAGTPQTTTTVGDLVKAGALTLRAGQQPPESAAPARGAAVPLLTIADLLHHGTPSGTVPAGSAPAVAEEGDVVVTGVARAFKAWVHEGPPMALGPQLYLLRVDAEKLEPHFLAGCLCAPANGRQAGTHASSSSRVDIRRLQVLQLPLEKQTVYAETFRRLRTFEALLTAAASSGKGLVSDMSDRLAAGGLTA
;
A
#
# COMPACT_ATOMS: atom_id res chain seq x y z
N MET A 1 10.07 14.28 -42.93
CA MET A 1 9.48 13.30 -41.99
C MET A 1 8.26 13.98 -41.40
N SER A 2 7.05 13.44 -41.61
CA SER A 2 5.81 14.10 -41.17
C SER A 2 5.73 14.10 -39.64
N ALA A 3 5.10 15.12 -39.07
CA ALA A 3 4.96 15.34 -37.63
C ALA A 3 4.10 14.28 -36.89
N HIS A 4 3.76 13.15 -37.54
CA HIS A 4 2.86 12.12 -37.01
C HIS A 4 3.56 10.93 -36.34
N ASP A 5 4.89 10.90 -36.28
CA ASP A 5 5.67 9.76 -35.75
C ASP A 5 6.50 10.09 -34.50
N ALA A 6 6.30 11.28 -33.92
CA ALA A 6 7.03 11.72 -32.74
C ALA A 6 6.32 11.29 -31.45
N VAL A 7 7.01 10.52 -30.61
CA VAL A 7 6.53 10.12 -29.27
C VAL A 7 6.39 11.38 -28.40
N PRO A 8 5.17 11.76 -27.97
CA PRO A 8 4.96 12.99 -27.22
C PRO A 8 5.35 12.82 -25.75
N VAL A 9 6.09 13.80 -25.21
CA VAL A 9 6.43 13.88 -23.78
C VAL A 9 6.04 15.23 -23.19
N SER A 10 5.47 15.21 -22.00
CA SER A 10 5.13 16.37 -21.18
C SER A 10 6.35 16.88 -20.41
N LEU A 11 6.28 18.12 -19.91
CA LEU A 11 7.31 18.69 -19.02
C LEU A 11 7.57 17.83 -17.77
N ALA A 12 6.58 17.08 -17.29
CA ALA A 12 6.74 16.18 -16.15
C ALA A 12 7.58 14.95 -16.53
N GLU A 13 7.35 14.37 -17.71
CA GLU A 13 8.12 13.23 -18.21
C GLU A 13 9.55 13.64 -18.55
N ILE A 14 9.76 14.80 -19.21
CA ILE A 14 11.10 15.33 -19.47
C ILE A 14 11.87 15.52 -18.15
N ALA A 15 11.18 15.96 -17.09
CA ALA A 15 11.79 16.14 -15.79
C ALA A 15 12.23 14.81 -15.17
N ARG A 16 11.44 13.75 -15.31
CA ARG A 16 11.82 12.38 -14.88
C ARG A 16 13.01 11.87 -15.68
N ILE A 17 12.95 11.96 -17.02
CA ILE A 17 14.02 11.56 -17.94
C ILE A 17 15.34 12.28 -17.66
N ALA A 18 15.28 13.53 -17.20
CA ALA A 18 16.47 14.31 -16.84
C ALA A 18 16.83 14.26 -15.34
N GLY A 19 16.04 13.58 -14.50
CA GLY A 19 16.30 13.46 -13.06
C GLY A 19 16.23 14.80 -12.32
N VAL A 20 15.38 15.71 -12.80
CA VAL A 20 15.19 17.06 -12.26
C VAL A 20 13.72 17.32 -11.92
N GLY A 21 13.42 18.46 -11.31
CA GLY A 21 12.03 18.91 -11.14
C GLY A 21 11.46 19.55 -12.41
N ARG A 22 10.14 19.49 -12.60
CA ARG A 22 9.40 20.13 -13.72
C ARG A 22 9.73 21.62 -13.89
N ALA A 23 10.01 22.33 -12.79
CA ALA A 23 10.41 23.74 -12.81
C ALA A 23 11.76 23.97 -13.53
N ALA A 24 12.70 23.02 -13.44
CA ALA A 24 13.98 23.10 -14.14
C ALA A 24 13.79 23.02 -15.66
N VAL A 25 12.95 22.08 -16.12
CA VAL A 25 12.60 21.94 -17.55
C VAL A 25 11.87 23.18 -18.06
N SER A 26 10.93 23.72 -17.28
CA SER A 26 10.25 24.98 -17.60
C SER A 26 11.23 26.16 -17.73
N ASN A 27 12.27 26.19 -16.89
CA ASN A 27 13.34 27.18 -16.99
C ASN A 27 14.20 26.98 -18.24
N TRP A 28 14.55 25.74 -18.58
CA TRP A 28 15.31 25.42 -19.79
C TRP A 28 14.60 25.89 -21.05
N ARG A 29 13.31 25.56 -21.17
CA ARG A 29 12.45 26.01 -22.28
C ARG A 29 12.45 27.53 -22.47
N ARG A 30 12.54 28.30 -21.38
CA ARG A 30 12.52 29.77 -21.42
C ARG A 30 13.88 30.41 -21.67
N ARG A 31 14.97 29.72 -21.33
CA ARG A 31 16.34 30.27 -21.37
C ARG A 31 17.18 29.75 -22.54
N HIS A 32 16.74 28.68 -23.20
CA HIS A 32 17.45 28.08 -24.32
C HIS A 32 16.54 28.10 -25.55
N ASP A 33 16.87 28.95 -26.52
CA ASP A 33 16.15 29.02 -27.79
C ASP A 33 16.28 27.71 -28.60
N SER A 34 17.30 26.90 -28.29
CA SER A 34 17.51 25.57 -28.85
C SER A 34 16.62 24.48 -28.24
N PHE A 35 15.83 24.78 -27.20
CA PHE A 35 14.95 23.79 -26.59
C PHE A 35 13.90 23.30 -27.59
N PRO A 36 13.58 21.99 -27.64
CA PRO A 36 12.66 21.43 -28.62
C PRO A 36 11.33 22.16 -28.72
N THR A 37 10.83 22.28 -29.96
CA THR A 37 9.55 22.94 -30.22
C THR A 37 8.39 22.07 -29.81
N ARG A 38 7.28 22.72 -29.43
CA ARG A 38 6.04 22.02 -29.05
C ARG A 38 5.45 21.31 -30.27
N ILE A 39 5.16 20.02 -30.12
CA ILE A 39 4.49 19.19 -31.14
C ILE A 39 3.01 18.95 -30.85
N GLY A 40 2.56 19.22 -29.61
CA GLY A 40 1.17 18.96 -29.18
C GLY A 40 0.83 19.49 -27.78
N GLY A 41 -0.25 18.98 -27.19
CA GLY A 41 -0.72 19.35 -25.84
C GLY A 41 -1.48 20.68 -25.77
N THR A 42 -1.68 21.21 -24.56
CA THR A 42 -2.30 22.53 -24.28
C THR A 42 -1.26 23.55 -23.82
N ASP A 43 -1.61 24.83 -23.71
CA ASP A 43 -0.68 25.85 -23.20
C ASP A 43 -0.22 25.57 -21.75
N VAL A 44 -1.09 24.92 -20.98
CA VAL A 44 -0.84 24.53 -19.58
C VAL A 44 -0.10 23.19 -19.49
N SER A 45 -0.27 22.31 -20.50
CA SER A 45 0.38 21.01 -20.60
C SER A 45 0.95 20.76 -22.01
N PRO A 46 2.03 21.47 -22.40
CA PRO A 46 2.62 21.32 -23.72
C PRO A 46 3.34 19.98 -23.85
N GLN A 47 3.33 19.42 -25.06
CA GLN A 47 4.02 18.18 -25.41
C GLN A 47 5.14 18.45 -26.42
N PHE A 48 6.23 17.70 -26.29
CA PHE A 48 7.47 17.81 -27.08
C PHE A 48 7.85 16.45 -27.66
N SER A 49 8.66 16.43 -28.71
CA SER A 49 9.17 15.17 -29.29
C SER A 49 10.20 14.54 -28.35
N LEU A 50 9.98 13.29 -27.96
CA LEU A 50 10.93 12.53 -27.12
C LEU A 50 12.33 12.48 -27.76
N ALA A 51 12.41 12.26 -29.08
CA ALA A 51 13.69 12.15 -29.79
C ALA A 51 14.48 13.47 -29.76
N GLU A 52 13.80 14.60 -29.99
CA GLU A 52 14.42 15.93 -29.95
C GLU A 52 14.81 16.31 -28.52
N VAL A 53 13.97 15.97 -27.53
CA VAL A 53 14.26 16.17 -26.11
C VAL A 53 15.47 15.35 -25.70
N GLU A 54 15.53 14.07 -26.05
CA GLU A 54 16.64 13.20 -25.70
C GLU A 54 17.96 13.75 -26.27
N GLN A 55 17.97 14.13 -27.55
CA GLN A 55 19.13 14.72 -28.20
C GLN A 55 19.55 16.03 -27.51
N TRP A 56 18.60 16.93 -27.26
CA TRP A 56 18.88 18.20 -26.59
C TRP A 56 19.45 18.00 -25.18
N LEU A 57 18.91 17.04 -24.42
CA LEU A 57 19.41 16.71 -23.08
C LEU A 57 20.84 16.18 -23.14
N ARG A 58 21.20 15.37 -24.15
CA ARG A 58 22.57 14.89 -24.37
C ARG A 58 23.51 16.04 -24.72
N ASP A 59 23.15 16.86 -25.71
CA ASP A 59 23.97 17.97 -26.20
C ASP A 59 24.27 19.02 -25.12
N ASN A 60 23.35 19.20 -24.18
CA ASN A 60 23.48 20.17 -23.09
C ASN A 60 24.01 19.56 -21.78
N GLY A 61 24.43 18.29 -21.78
CA GLY A 61 24.92 17.58 -20.59
C GLY A 61 23.88 17.52 -19.47
N LYS A 62 22.59 17.47 -19.82
CA LYS A 62 21.44 17.44 -18.90
C LYS A 62 20.84 16.05 -18.74
N LEU A 63 21.20 15.10 -19.59
CA LEU A 63 20.87 13.70 -19.40
C LEU A 63 21.85 13.12 -18.37
N ARG A 64 21.36 12.85 -17.15
CA ARG A 64 22.12 12.10 -16.14
C ARG A 64 22.05 10.61 -16.48
N ASP A 65 22.92 9.81 -15.86
CA ASP A 65 22.86 8.35 -15.96
C ASP A 65 21.74 7.83 -15.05
N ILE A 66 20.48 7.95 -15.51
CA ILE A 66 19.25 7.63 -14.75
C ILE A 66 18.64 6.31 -15.17
N GLY A 67 19.33 5.59 -16.07
CA GLY A 67 18.84 4.38 -16.71
C GLY A 67 17.92 4.66 -17.90
N GLY A 68 18.07 3.87 -18.95
CA GLY A 68 17.21 3.79 -20.13
C GLY A 68 15.76 3.44 -19.82
N ARG A 69 15.42 2.97 -18.61
CA ARG A 69 14.02 2.71 -18.19
C ARG A 69 13.09 3.91 -18.35
N GLU A 70 13.50 5.11 -17.91
CA GLU A 70 12.67 6.32 -18.03
C GLU A 70 12.44 6.76 -19.50
N LEU A 71 13.32 6.34 -20.42
CA LEU A 71 13.15 6.57 -21.86
C LEU A 71 12.20 5.55 -22.52
N LEU A 72 11.98 4.38 -21.89
CA LEU A 72 11.05 3.37 -22.40
C LEU A 72 9.59 3.80 -22.22
N TRP A 73 9.22 4.27 -21.03
CA TRP A 73 7.82 4.44 -20.67
C TRP A 73 7.02 5.32 -21.66
N PRO A 74 7.47 6.52 -22.06
CA PRO A 74 6.69 7.34 -23.00
C PRO A 74 6.43 6.64 -24.34
N ARG A 75 7.33 5.75 -24.75
CA ARG A 75 7.16 4.97 -25.99
C ARG A 75 6.10 3.86 -25.83
N PHE A 76 6.04 3.22 -24.67
CA PHE A 76 4.96 2.28 -24.33
C PHE A 76 3.61 2.98 -24.20
N GLU A 77 3.58 4.17 -23.59
CA GLU A 77 2.37 4.99 -23.49
C GLU A 77 1.87 5.43 -24.87
N ALA A 78 2.79 5.77 -25.78
CA ALA A 78 2.46 6.16 -27.16
C ALA A 78 1.88 5.03 -28.03
N LEU A 79 1.93 3.77 -27.60
CA LEU A 79 1.17 2.69 -28.25
C LEU A 79 -0.35 2.94 -28.18
N GLY A 80 -0.81 3.74 -27.20
CA GLY A 80 -2.19 4.23 -27.10
C GLY A 80 -3.24 3.19 -26.72
N SER A 81 -2.90 1.90 -26.79
CA SER A 81 -3.76 0.78 -26.39
C SER A 81 -3.29 0.17 -25.07
N ARG A 82 -4.19 0.10 -24.07
CA ARG A 82 -3.95 -0.57 -22.79
C ARG A 82 -3.51 -2.02 -23.00
N ASN A 83 -4.26 -2.75 -23.83
CA ASN A 83 -4.00 -4.16 -24.06
C ASN A 83 -2.68 -4.36 -24.82
N GLU A 84 -2.41 -3.55 -25.85
CA GLU A 84 -1.16 -3.68 -26.62
C GLU A 84 0.07 -3.35 -25.76
N SER A 85 0.02 -2.27 -24.98
CA SER A 85 1.11 -1.92 -24.06
C SER A 85 1.31 -2.97 -22.97
N GLY A 86 0.24 -3.52 -22.38
CA GLY A 86 0.33 -4.59 -21.38
C GLY A 86 0.95 -5.88 -21.95
N LEU A 87 0.49 -6.33 -23.12
CA LEU A 87 1.05 -7.48 -23.82
C LEU A 87 2.52 -7.27 -24.22
N ALA A 88 2.88 -6.05 -24.64
CA ALA A 88 4.26 -5.71 -24.97
C ALA A 88 5.16 -5.75 -23.73
N ILE A 89 4.68 -5.30 -22.56
CA ILE A 89 5.44 -5.38 -21.30
C ILE A 89 5.64 -6.85 -20.89
N ALA A 90 4.60 -7.68 -20.99
CA ALA A 90 4.69 -9.12 -20.71
C ALA A 90 5.66 -9.84 -21.66
N GLU A 91 5.59 -9.57 -22.96
CA GLU A 91 6.51 -10.13 -23.95
C GLU A 91 7.95 -9.65 -23.72
N ALA A 92 8.15 -8.40 -23.28
CA ALA A 92 9.46 -7.90 -22.87
C ALA A 92 10.03 -8.69 -21.69
N ALA A 93 9.23 -8.96 -20.65
CA ALA A 93 9.62 -9.79 -19.50
C ALA A 93 10.13 -11.16 -19.96
N ARG A 94 9.34 -11.85 -20.79
CA ARG A 94 9.66 -13.16 -21.34
C ARG A 94 10.97 -13.16 -22.14
N ARG A 95 11.22 -12.11 -22.93
CA ARG A 95 12.47 -11.97 -23.70
C ARG A 95 13.68 -11.59 -22.86
N MET A 96 13.49 -10.85 -21.78
CA MET A 96 14.57 -10.56 -20.84
C MET A 96 15.11 -11.84 -20.21
N ARG A 97 14.22 -12.78 -19.88
CA ARG A 97 14.57 -14.09 -19.32
C ARG A 97 15.09 -15.08 -20.36
N SER A 98 14.41 -15.18 -21.50
CA SER A 98 14.78 -16.12 -22.56
C SER A 98 14.87 -15.40 -23.90
N PRO A 99 16.07 -14.88 -24.26
CA PRO A 99 16.27 -14.11 -25.49
C PRO A 99 15.91 -14.87 -26.78
N LYS A 100 15.92 -16.21 -26.74
CA LYS A 100 15.61 -17.09 -27.86
C LYS A 100 14.15 -17.57 -27.88
N ALA A 101 13.32 -17.13 -26.94
CA ALA A 101 11.96 -17.62 -26.83
C ALA A 101 11.07 -17.10 -27.98
N ARG A 102 10.31 -18.01 -28.61
CA ARG A 102 9.38 -17.69 -29.71
C ARG A 102 8.34 -16.67 -29.27
N ILE A 103 8.04 -15.67 -30.09
CA ILE A 103 7.04 -14.62 -29.79
C ILE A 103 5.74 -15.27 -29.31
N ALA A 104 5.31 -14.94 -28.08
CA ALA A 104 4.06 -15.47 -27.52
C ALA A 104 2.83 -14.69 -28.04
N HIS A 105 3.02 -13.41 -28.36
CA HIS A 105 1.98 -12.49 -28.82
C HIS A 105 2.24 -12.01 -30.25
N PRO A 106 1.97 -12.84 -31.28
CA PRO A 106 2.16 -12.44 -32.68
C PRO A 106 1.28 -11.25 -33.11
N GLU A 107 0.19 -11.00 -32.40
CA GLU A 107 -0.75 -9.89 -32.58
C GLU A 107 -0.15 -8.50 -32.29
N LEU A 108 0.99 -8.43 -31.59
CA LEU A 108 1.67 -7.15 -31.31
C LEU A 108 2.04 -6.44 -32.61
N SER A 109 1.86 -5.12 -32.67
CA SER A 109 2.28 -4.35 -33.83
C SER A 109 3.80 -4.36 -34.02
N ALA A 110 4.26 -3.97 -35.22
CA ALA A 110 5.70 -3.82 -35.47
C ALA A 110 6.38 -2.82 -34.52
N PRO A 111 5.80 -1.63 -34.23
CA PRO A 111 6.30 -0.73 -33.19
C PRO A 111 6.40 -1.39 -31.81
N ALA A 112 5.35 -2.10 -31.36
CA ALA A 112 5.36 -2.79 -30.08
C ALA A 112 6.47 -3.85 -30.00
N ARG A 113 6.68 -4.63 -31.06
CA ARG A 113 7.78 -5.63 -31.13
C ARG A 113 9.17 -5.00 -31.09
N ALA A 114 9.34 -3.81 -31.67
CA ALA A 114 10.59 -3.07 -31.56
C ALA A 114 10.83 -2.59 -30.12
N LEU A 115 9.79 -2.08 -29.45
CA LEU A 115 9.87 -1.68 -28.04
C LEU A 115 10.15 -2.85 -27.10
N VAL A 116 9.56 -4.03 -27.36
CA VAL A 116 9.89 -5.27 -26.66
C VAL A 116 11.38 -5.57 -26.74
N ALA A 117 11.98 -5.49 -27.93
CA ALA A 117 13.40 -5.77 -28.12
C ALA A 117 14.29 -4.75 -27.38
N GLU A 118 13.89 -3.48 -27.39
CA GLU A 118 14.60 -2.41 -26.70
C GLU A 118 14.47 -2.51 -25.17
N ALA A 119 13.27 -2.78 -24.65
CA ALA A 119 13.04 -3.05 -23.23
C ALA A 119 13.85 -4.26 -22.78
N ALA A 120 13.95 -5.31 -23.61
CA ALA A 120 14.77 -6.47 -23.30
C ALA A 120 16.28 -6.15 -23.27
N ARG A 121 16.73 -5.18 -24.07
CA ARG A 121 18.11 -4.69 -24.03
C ARG A 121 18.37 -3.91 -22.74
N VAL A 122 17.52 -2.94 -22.44
CA VAL A 122 17.60 -2.15 -21.20
C VAL A 122 17.57 -3.05 -19.97
N GLY A 123 16.68 -4.05 -19.93
CA GLY A 123 16.63 -4.97 -18.80
C GLY A 123 17.86 -5.85 -18.63
N ARG A 124 18.59 -6.20 -19.69
CA ARG A 124 19.89 -6.88 -19.53
C ARG A 124 20.96 -5.98 -18.93
N ASP A 125 20.88 -4.68 -19.20
CA ASP A 125 21.86 -3.69 -18.73
C ASP A 125 21.54 -3.19 -17.30
N GLU A 126 20.26 -3.04 -16.96
CA GLU A 126 19.78 -2.38 -15.72
C GLU A 126 19.02 -3.27 -14.74
N GLY A 127 18.84 -4.55 -15.06
CA GLY A 127 18.08 -5.50 -14.24
C GLY A 127 16.75 -5.90 -14.91
N PRO A 128 16.55 -7.21 -15.23
CA PRO A 128 15.34 -7.71 -15.89
C PRO A 128 14.06 -7.48 -15.07
N ARG A 129 14.10 -7.85 -13.79
CA ARG A 129 12.96 -7.81 -12.87
C ARG A 129 12.59 -6.35 -12.57
N GLU A 130 13.57 -5.52 -12.31
CA GLU A 130 13.41 -4.09 -12.01
C GLU A 130 12.84 -3.34 -13.22
N THR A 131 13.25 -3.72 -14.43
CA THR A 131 12.71 -3.15 -15.68
C THR A 131 11.26 -3.55 -15.91
N PHE A 132 10.92 -4.83 -15.68
CA PHE A 132 9.53 -5.30 -15.77
C PHE A 132 8.64 -4.61 -14.74
N GLU A 133 9.02 -4.60 -13.46
CA GLU A 133 8.23 -3.98 -12.39
C GLU A 133 8.09 -2.46 -12.60
N PHE A 134 9.12 -1.77 -13.10
CA PHE A 134 9.03 -0.37 -13.49
C PHE A 134 7.96 -0.14 -14.57
N LEU A 135 7.99 -0.91 -15.66
CA LEU A 135 7.04 -0.77 -16.75
C LEU A 135 5.62 -1.13 -16.31
N LEU A 136 5.47 -2.21 -15.54
CA LEU A 136 4.19 -2.63 -14.98
C LEU A 136 3.61 -1.56 -14.05
N GLN A 137 4.40 -1.01 -13.13
CA GLN A 137 3.94 0.04 -12.22
C GLN A 137 3.45 1.27 -13.00
N ARG A 138 4.23 1.74 -13.99
CA ARG A 138 3.82 2.84 -14.85
C ARG A 138 2.52 2.55 -15.60
N TRP A 139 2.39 1.34 -16.12
CA TRP A 139 1.18 0.91 -16.80
C TRP A 139 -0.06 0.89 -15.88
N LEU A 140 0.10 0.46 -14.63
CA LEU A 140 -0.98 0.51 -13.63
C LEU A 140 -1.34 1.95 -13.24
N GLU A 141 -0.36 2.82 -13.05
CA GLU A 141 -0.58 4.25 -12.74
C GLU A 141 -1.38 4.95 -13.85
N THR A 142 -1.07 4.66 -15.12
CA THR A 142 -1.77 5.25 -16.27
C THR A 142 -3.19 4.70 -16.44
N HIS A 143 -3.44 3.44 -16.08
CA HIS A 143 -4.73 2.78 -16.27
C HIS A 143 -5.53 2.58 -14.96
N VAL A 144 -5.22 3.34 -13.91
CA VAL A 144 -5.81 3.21 -12.55
C VAL A 144 -7.34 3.26 -12.51
N ARG A 145 -8.00 3.89 -13.48
CA ARG A 145 -9.47 3.96 -13.56
C ARG A 145 -10.13 2.73 -14.19
N GLN A 146 -9.33 1.90 -14.86
CA GLN A 146 -9.80 0.74 -15.62
C GLN A 146 -9.43 -0.59 -14.94
N LEU A 147 -8.55 -0.55 -13.94
CA LEU A 147 -7.98 -1.72 -13.29
C LEU A 147 -8.15 -1.63 -11.78
N SER A 148 -8.74 -2.67 -11.19
CA SER A 148 -8.66 -2.91 -9.76
C SER A 148 -7.46 -3.80 -9.49
N THR A 149 -6.63 -3.42 -8.52
CA THR A 149 -5.47 -4.22 -8.10
C THR A 149 -5.60 -4.55 -6.62
N THR A 150 -5.25 -5.78 -6.25
CA THR A 150 -5.07 -6.16 -4.85
C THR A 150 -3.77 -5.56 -4.32
N PRO A 151 -3.79 -4.71 -3.27
CA PRO A 151 -2.56 -4.19 -2.68
C PRO A 151 -1.64 -5.32 -2.18
N PRO A 152 -0.31 -5.22 -2.34
CA PRO A 152 0.62 -6.29 -1.95
C PRO A 152 0.47 -6.75 -0.49
N GLN A 153 0.22 -5.81 0.42
CA GLN A 153 0.04 -6.10 1.84
C GLN A 153 -1.24 -6.90 2.12
N LEU A 154 -2.32 -6.60 1.39
CA LEU A 154 -3.56 -7.39 1.46
C LEU A 154 -3.34 -8.79 0.91
N ALA A 155 -2.63 -8.90 -0.21
CA ALA A 155 -2.33 -10.19 -0.83
C ALA A 155 -1.50 -11.09 0.09
N ALA A 156 -0.45 -10.54 0.73
CA ALA A 156 0.35 -11.23 1.73
C ALA A 156 -0.49 -11.67 2.95
N LEU A 157 -1.38 -10.80 3.44
CA LEU A 157 -2.29 -11.17 4.52
C LEU A 157 -3.21 -12.34 4.13
N MET A 158 -3.83 -12.30 2.94
CA MET A 158 -4.70 -13.37 2.45
C MET A 158 -3.94 -14.70 2.30
N ALA A 159 -2.71 -14.67 1.77
CA ALA A 159 -1.86 -15.85 1.65
C ALA A 159 -1.52 -16.46 3.01
N ARG A 160 -1.07 -15.64 3.98
CA ARG A 160 -0.78 -16.07 5.35
C ARG A 160 -1.99 -16.69 6.03
N ILE A 161 -3.18 -16.10 5.86
CA ILE A 161 -4.43 -16.67 6.39
C ILE A 161 -4.70 -18.04 5.76
N ALA A 162 -4.67 -18.17 4.44
CA ALA A 162 -4.96 -19.43 3.77
C ALA A 162 -3.98 -20.55 4.19
N LEU A 163 -2.69 -20.22 4.28
CA LEU A 163 -1.64 -21.14 4.73
C LEU A 163 -1.80 -21.55 6.20
N ALA A 164 -2.25 -20.65 7.06
CA ALA A 164 -2.46 -20.90 8.48
C ALA A 164 -3.72 -21.74 8.77
N VAL A 165 -4.80 -21.53 8.00
CA VAL A 165 -6.11 -22.14 8.29
C VAL A 165 -6.35 -23.46 7.53
N ARG A 166 -5.58 -23.76 6.48
CA ARG A 166 -5.69 -25.05 5.77
C ARG A 166 -5.35 -26.21 6.72
N LEU A 167 -6.01 -27.33 6.52
CA LEU A 167 -5.68 -28.58 7.18
C LEU A 167 -4.87 -29.46 6.22
N GLY A 168 -3.84 -30.12 6.73
CA GLY A 168 -2.97 -30.97 5.95
C GLY A 168 -1.51 -30.87 6.39
N PRO A 169 -0.61 -31.65 5.78
CA PRO A 169 0.80 -31.60 6.13
C PRO A 169 1.37 -30.20 5.85
N ALA A 170 2.21 -29.73 6.77
CA ALA A 170 2.93 -28.46 6.62
C ALA A 170 3.96 -28.52 5.48
N GLN A 171 4.46 -29.73 5.18
CA GLN A 171 5.49 -30.02 4.17
C GLN A 171 4.91 -30.83 3.02
N GLY A 172 5.38 -30.57 1.80
CA GLY A 172 4.98 -31.28 0.58
C GLY A 172 4.52 -30.33 -0.51
N GLU A 173 4.18 -30.90 -1.67
CA GLU A 173 3.65 -30.12 -2.80
C GLU A 173 2.35 -29.43 -2.41
N LEU A 174 2.25 -28.13 -2.71
CA LEU A 174 1.09 -27.30 -2.42
C LEU A 174 0.52 -26.75 -3.72
N THR A 175 -0.78 -26.88 -3.92
CA THR A 175 -1.47 -26.33 -5.09
C THR A 175 -2.25 -25.08 -4.68
N LEU A 176 -1.96 -23.95 -5.31
CA LEU A 176 -2.68 -22.68 -5.19
C LEU A 176 -3.58 -22.47 -6.41
N LEU A 177 -4.83 -22.04 -6.16
CA LEU A 177 -5.73 -21.54 -7.20
C LEU A 177 -6.01 -20.04 -7.03
N ASP A 178 -5.89 -19.28 -8.11
CA ASP A 178 -6.35 -17.89 -8.21
C ASP A 178 -7.17 -17.70 -9.51
N PRO A 179 -8.51 -17.82 -9.46
CA PRO A 179 -9.34 -17.84 -10.66
C PRO A 179 -9.65 -16.44 -11.23
N ALA A 180 -9.16 -15.38 -10.58
CA ALA A 180 -9.32 -13.99 -11.02
C ALA A 180 -8.03 -13.22 -10.70
N CYS A 181 -6.92 -13.64 -11.31
CA CYS A 181 -5.59 -13.30 -10.82
C CYS A 181 -5.15 -11.86 -11.08
N GLY A 182 -5.82 -11.15 -12.00
CA GLY A 182 -5.52 -9.76 -12.33
C GLY A 182 -4.05 -9.58 -12.70
N THR A 183 -3.32 -8.80 -11.90
CA THR A 183 -1.88 -8.53 -12.07
C THR A 183 -0.97 -9.51 -11.32
N GLY A 184 -1.53 -10.59 -10.77
CA GLY A 184 -0.77 -11.68 -10.15
C GLY A 184 -0.26 -11.38 -8.75
N HIS A 185 -0.76 -10.35 -8.06
CA HIS A 185 -0.33 -10.00 -6.71
C HIS A 185 -0.66 -11.09 -5.67
N LEU A 186 -1.83 -11.73 -5.78
CA LEU A 186 -2.23 -12.82 -4.86
C LEU A 186 -1.34 -14.05 -5.05
N ALA A 187 -1.16 -14.48 -6.30
CA ALA A 187 -0.25 -15.57 -6.63
C ALA A 187 1.20 -15.27 -6.20
N ALA A 188 1.70 -14.07 -6.48
CA ALA A 188 3.05 -13.65 -6.07
C ALA A 188 3.22 -13.65 -4.55
N ALA A 189 2.23 -13.16 -3.80
CA ALA A 189 2.26 -13.17 -2.34
C ALA A 189 2.26 -14.60 -1.78
N ALA A 190 1.46 -15.50 -2.35
CA ALA A 190 1.48 -16.90 -1.93
C ALA A 190 2.81 -17.60 -2.20
N VAL A 191 3.51 -17.27 -3.30
CA VAL A 191 4.87 -17.76 -3.56
C VAL A 191 5.86 -17.23 -2.51
N GLN A 192 5.74 -15.96 -2.14
CA GLN A 192 6.64 -15.31 -1.16
C GLN A 192 6.42 -15.78 0.28
N GLU A 193 5.17 -16.09 0.64
CA GLU A 193 4.80 -16.56 1.98
C GLU A 193 4.94 -18.09 2.16
N HIS A 194 5.23 -18.82 1.07
CA HIS A 194 5.43 -20.26 1.10
C HIS A 194 6.91 -20.63 1.12
N ASP A 195 7.42 -20.99 2.30
CA ASP A 195 8.84 -21.31 2.51
C ASP A 195 9.28 -22.68 1.95
N ASN A 196 8.35 -23.56 1.59
CA ASN A 196 8.67 -24.92 1.14
C ASN A 196 8.76 -25.02 -0.39
N PRO A 197 9.59 -25.92 -0.93
CA PRO A 197 9.62 -26.18 -2.37
C PRO A 197 8.36 -26.92 -2.84
N GLY A 198 8.03 -26.77 -4.13
CA GLY A 198 6.97 -27.55 -4.78
C GLY A 198 5.59 -26.88 -4.78
N LEU A 199 5.53 -25.58 -5.05
CA LEU A 199 4.27 -24.85 -5.20
C LEU A 199 3.76 -24.90 -6.65
N GLU A 200 2.58 -25.45 -6.89
CA GLU A 200 1.87 -25.35 -8.16
C GLU A 200 0.86 -24.19 -8.11
N VAL A 201 1.00 -23.22 -9.01
CA VAL A 201 0.12 -22.06 -9.14
C VAL A 201 -0.77 -22.24 -10.38
N LEU A 202 -2.07 -22.38 -10.14
CA LEU A 202 -3.12 -22.36 -11.14
C LEU A 202 -3.78 -20.98 -11.13
N ALA A 203 -3.64 -20.21 -12.20
CA ALA A 203 -4.18 -18.85 -12.27
C ALA A 203 -5.03 -18.65 -13.53
N CYS A 204 -6.15 -17.95 -13.40
CA CYS A 204 -7.04 -17.58 -14.51
C CYS A 204 -7.32 -16.09 -14.52
N GLU A 205 -7.38 -15.50 -15.71
CA GLU A 205 -7.79 -14.12 -15.90
C GLU A 205 -8.48 -13.94 -17.25
N ARG A 206 -9.59 -13.21 -17.28
CA ARG A 206 -10.37 -12.98 -18.51
C ARG A 206 -9.67 -12.00 -19.45
N ASP A 207 -8.94 -11.05 -18.91
CA ASP A 207 -8.18 -10.06 -19.69
C ASP A 207 -6.82 -10.63 -20.15
N PRO A 208 -6.58 -10.77 -21.48
CA PRO A 208 -5.34 -11.34 -22.00
C PRO A 208 -4.08 -10.59 -21.57
N ALA A 209 -4.16 -9.26 -21.43
CA ALA A 209 -3.00 -8.45 -21.04
C ALA A 209 -2.64 -8.70 -19.56
N LEU A 210 -3.65 -8.78 -18.70
CA LEU A 210 -3.45 -9.07 -17.27
C LEU A 210 -2.93 -10.50 -17.04
N ALA A 211 -3.47 -11.49 -17.77
CA ALA A 211 -2.96 -12.86 -17.74
C ALA A 211 -1.48 -12.93 -18.14
N ALA A 212 -1.10 -12.26 -19.24
CA ALA A 212 0.28 -12.22 -19.70
C ALA A 212 1.22 -11.51 -18.71
N LEU A 213 0.78 -10.41 -18.10
CA LEU A 213 1.54 -9.71 -17.06
C LEU A 213 1.72 -10.57 -15.81
N THR A 214 0.70 -11.31 -15.41
CA THR A 214 0.79 -12.29 -14.30
C THR A 214 1.82 -13.37 -14.61
N ALA A 215 1.80 -13.93 -15.82
CA ALA A 215 2.80 -14.91 -16.26
C ALA A 215 4.21 -14.33 -16.17
N GLY A 216 4.44 -13.12 -16.69
CA GLY A 216 5.74 -12.44 -16.61
C GLY A 216 6.22 -12.22 -15.18
N ARG A 217 5.33 -11.83 -14.27
CA ARG A 217 5.66 -11.65 -12.84
C ARG A 217 6.04 -12.97 -12.16
N LEU A 218 5.24 -14.01 -12.34
CA LEU A 218 5.49 -15.32 -11.71
C LEU A 218 6.75 -15.98 -12.29
N GLU A 219 7.07 -15.73 -13.56
CA GLU A 219 8.31 -16.18 -14.18
C GLU A 219 9.56 -15.65 -13.49
N PHE A 220 9.58 -14.39 -13.05
CA PHE A 220 10.70 -13.85 -12.27
C PHE A 220 10.78 -14.46 -10.87
N LEU A 221 9.64 -14.75 -10.23
CA LEU A 221 9.65 -15.42 -8.93
C LEU A 221 10.12 -16.88 -9.03
N ALA A 222 9.87 -17.54 -10.17
CA ALA A 222 10.37 -18.90 -10.41
C ALA A 222 11.91 -19.00 -10.54
N GLU A 223 12.64 -17.88 -10.52
CA GLU A 223 14.11 -17.88 -10.44
C GLU A 223 14.59 -18.10 -9.00
N ASP A 224 13.84 -17.56 -8.04
CA ASP A 224 14.17 -17.61 -6.61
C ASP A 224 13.42 -18.72 -5.85
N HIS A 225 12.35 -19.26 -6.45
CA HIS A 225 11.43 -20.21 -5.81
C HIS A 225 11.14 -21.43 -6.70
N ASP A 226 11.01 -22.62 -6.09
CA ASP A 226 10.61 -23.85 -6.78
C ASP A 226 9.09 -23.90 -7.00
N ILE A 227 8.66 -23.27 -8.10
CA ILE A 227 7.24 -23.15 -8.46
C ILE A 227 6.96 -23.67 -9.88
N ARG A 228 5.78 -24.27 -10.05
CA ARG A 228 5.20 -24.61 -11.36
C ARG A 228 4.00 -23.71 -11.58
N THR A 229 3.91 -23.06 -12.74
CA THR A 229 2.84 -22.10 -13.01
C THR A 229 2.03 -22.51 -14.24
N ARG A 230 0.72 -22.39 -14.15
CA ARG A 230 -0.22 -22.52 -15.26
C ARG A 230 -1.18 -21.35 -15.21
N ILE A 231 -0.94 -20.37 -16.07
CA ILE A 231 -1.77 -19.17 -16.23
C ILE A 231 -2.62 -19.34 -17.51
N VAL A 232 -3.93 -19.19 -17.40
CA VAL A 232 -4.85 -19.35 -18.53
C VAL A 232 -5.70 -18.09 -18.71
N THR A 233 -5.87 -17.67 -19.97
CA THR A 233 -6.80 -16.58 -20.31
C THR A 233 -8.18 -17.15 -20.59
N ALA A 234 -9.12 -17.01 -19.64
CA ALA A 234 -10.50 -17.49 -19.76
C ALA A 234 -11.42 -16.75 -18.77
N ASP A 235 -12.73 -16.85 -18.99
CA ASP A 235 -13.73 -16.47 -17.99
C ASP A 235 -13.92 -17.65 -17.03
N ALA A 236 -13.31 -17.60 -15.84
CA ALA A 236 -13.29 -18.74 -14.91
C ALA A 236 -14.69 -19.19 -14.44
N LEU A 237 -15.70 -18.32 -14.49
CA LEU A 237 -17.07 -18.72 -14.19
C LEU A 237 -17.71 -19.44 -15.38
N ARG A 238 -17.58 -18.93 -16.61
CA ARG A 238 -18.24 -19.54 -17.79
C ARG A 238 -17.47 -20.69 -18.43
N ASP A 239 -16.15 -20.60 -18.47
CA ASP A 239 -15.22 -21.52 -19.12
C ASP A 239 -14.05 -21.80 -18.17
N ASP A 240 -14.33 -22.60 -17.14
CA ASP A 240 -13.37 -22.96 -16.09
C ASP A 240 -12.20 -23.78 -16.68
N PRO A 241 -10.99 -23.20 -16.82
CA PRO A 241 -9.86 -23.89 -17.44
C PRO A 241 -9.22 -24.95 -16.53
N PHE A 242 -9.65 -24.99 -15.26
CA PHE A 242 -9.15 -25.89 -14.22
C PHE A 242 -10.25 -26.82 -13.71
N ALA A 243 -11.31 -27.05 -14.51
CA ALA A 243 -12.39 -27.97 -14.16
C ALA A 243 -11.83 -29.34 -13.73
N GLY A 244 -12.18 -29.77 -12.51
CA GLY A 244 -11.72 -31.01 -11.89
C GLY A 244 -10.38 -30.92 -11.16
N ALA A 245 -9.60 -29.86 -11.33
CA ALA A 245 -8.40 -29.61 -10.53
C ALA A 245 -8.78 -29.28 -9.08
N LYS A 246 -7.96 -29.72 -8.13
CA LYS A 246 -8.15 -29.49 -6.70
C LYS A 246 -6.93 -28.79 -6.10
N ALA A 247 -7.17 -27.76 -5.30
CA ALA A 247 -6.17 -26.91 -4.67
C ALA A 247 -6.18 -27.03 -3.15
N ASP A 248 -5.00 -26.89 -2.53
CA ASP A 248 -4.84 -26.83 -1.07
C ASP A 248 -5.24 -25.46 -0.53
N ILE A 249 -4.90 -24.41 -1.29
CA ILE A 249 -5.33 -23.04 -1.00
C ILE A 249 -5.93 -22.38 -2.24
N ALA A 250 -6.90 -21.50 -2.05
CA ALA A 250 -7.40 -20.63 -3.10
C ALA A 250 -7.51 -19.17 -2.63
N LEU A 251 -7.00 -18.24 -3.42
CA LEU A 251 -7.03 -16.80 -3.12
C LEU A 251 -7.79 -16.08 -4.21
N CYS A 252 -8.66 -15.15 -3.86
CA CYS A 252 -9.42 -14.43 -4.88
C CYS A 252 -9.82 -13.01 -4.45
N ASN A 253 -9.62 -12.05 -5.34
CA ASN A 253 -10.21 -10.72 -5.26
C ASN A 253 -11.03 -10.50 -6.54
N PRO A 254 -12.27 -11.03 -6.59
CA PRO A 254 -13.04 -11.06 -7.83
C PRO A 254 -13.58 -9.68 -8.20
N PRO A 255 -14.02 -9.47 -9.44
CA PRO A 255 -14.78 -8.28 -9.80
C PRO A 255 -16.12 -8.24 -9.06
N PHE A 256 -16.47 -7.09 -8.48
CA PHE A 256 -17.72 -6.92 -7.72
C PHE A 256 -18.85 -6.38 -8.59
N ASN A 257 -20.09 -6.77 -8.26
CA ASN A 257 -21.33 -6.32 -8.88
C ASN A 257 -21.36 -6.48 -10.42
N GLU A 258 -20.66 -7.47 -10.97
CA GLU A 258 -20.78 -7.82 -12.39
C GLU A 258 -22.22 -8.27 -12.70
N ARG A 259 -22.88 -7.56 -13.61
CA ARG A 259 -24.27 -7.87 -13.99
C ARG A 259 -24.38 -9.05 -14.95
N ASP A 260 -23.34 -9.26 -15.74
CA ASP A 260 -23.28 -10.24 -16.83
C ASP A 260 -22.22 -11.31 -16.55
N TRP A 261 -22.38 -11.97 -15.39
CA TRP A 261 -21.49 -13.04 -14.95
C TRP A 261 -21.90 -14.43 -15.50
N GLY A 262 -22.95 -14.52 -16.31
CA GLY A 262 -23.44 -15.79 -16.88
C GLY A 262 -24.57 -16.47 -16.09
N TYR A 263 -25.37 -15.72 -15.32
CA TYR A 263 -26.46 -16.27 -14.49
C TYR A 263 -27.37 -17.28 -15.22
N GLU A 264 -27.82 -16.96 -16.43
CA GLU A 264 -28.73 -17.83 -17.20
C GLU A 264 -28.02 -19.07 -17.74
N GLU A 265 -26.80 -18.90 -18.26
CA GLU A 265 -25.95 -19.99 -18.78
C GLU A 265 -25.58 -20.98 -17.67
N LEU A 266 -25.35 -20.48 -16.46
CA LEU A 266 -24.88 -21.26 -15.31
C LEU A 266 -26.00 -21.73 -14.39
N ALA A 267 -27.28 -21.59 -14.76
CA ALA A 267 -28.40 -21.87 -13.85
C ALA A 267 -28.43 -23.30 -13.28
N THR A 268 -27.87 -24.27 -13.99
CA THR A 268 -27.80 -25.69 -13.60
C THR A 268 -26.37 -26.18 -13.35
N ASP A 269 -25.43 -25.26 -13.12
CA ASP A 269 -24.04 -25.59 -12.88
C ASP A 269 -23.86 -26.43 -11.60
N GLN A 270 -22.99 -27.44 -11.65
CA GLN A 270 -22.76 -28.37 -10.54
C GLN A 270 -22.06 -27.73 -9.34
N ARG A 271 -21.41 -26.57 -9.53
CA ARG A 271 -20.74 -25.82 -8.46
C ARG A 271 -21.72 -25.25 -7.44
N TRP A 272 -23.01 -25.10 -7.78
CA TRP A 272 -24.03 -24.49 -6.91
C TRP A 272 -24.58 -25.41 -5.81
N THR A 273 -23.68 -26.09 -5.09
CA THR A 273 -24.02 -27.05 -4.02
C THR A 273 -24.73 -26.40 -2.82
N HIS A 274 -24.49 -25.10 -2.58
CA HIS A 274 -25.12 -24.33 -1.51
C HIS A 274 -26.37 -23.57 -1.97
N GLY A 275 -26.72 -23.68 -3.25
CA GLY A 275 -27.84 -23.03 -3.91
C GLY A 275 -27.40 -22.09 -5.03
N LEU A 276 -28.33 -21.81 -5.95
CA LEU A 276 -28.10 -20.92 -7.09
C LEU A 276 -27.75 -19.49 -6.61
N PRO A 277 -26.58 -18.93 -6.97
CA PRO A 277 -26.23 -17.54 -6.68
C PRO A 277 -27.29 -16.56 -7.21
N PRO A 278 -27.73 -15.56 -6.43
CA PRO A 278 -28.65 -14.55 -6.93
C PRO A 278 -28.03 -13.75 -8.09
N ARG A 279 -28.84 -13.39 -9.09
CA ARG A 279 -28.38 -12.55 -10.22
C ARG A 279 -27.74 -11.23 -9.76
N THR A 280 -28.18 -10.68 -8.64
CA THR A 280 -27.71 -9.41 -8.05
C THR A 280 -26.53 -9.55 -7.09
N GLU A 281 -26.04 -10.78 -6.85
CA GLU A 281 -24.91 -11.09 -5.94
C GLU A 281 -23.96 -12.11 -6.61
N PRO A 282 -23.28 -11.72 -7.71
CA PRO A 282 -22.29 -12.57 -8.41
C PRO A 282 -21.16 -13.06 -7.49
N GLU A 283 -20.87 -12.34 -6.42
CA GLU A 283 -19.86 -12.69 -5.43
C GLU A 283 -20.07 -14.08 -4.82
N LEU A 284 -21.33 -14.52 -4.66
CA LEU A 284 -21.66 -15.85 -4.15
C LEU A 284 -21.40 -16.96 -5.19
N ALA A 285 -21.30 -16.62 -6.48
CA ALA A 285 -20.83 -17.54 -7.52
C ALA A 285 -19.33 -17.80 -7.34
N TRP A 286 -18.53 -16.75 -7.11
CA TRP A 286 -17.10 -16.88 -6.82
C TRP A 286 -16.83 -17.70 -5.55
N VAL A 287 -17.58 -17.47 -4.47
CA VAL A 287 -17.47 -18.26 -3.23
C VAL A 287 -17.64 -19.76 -3.51
N GLN A 288 -18.69 -20.14 -4.24
CA GLN A 288 -18.98 -21.53 -4.56
C GLN A 288 -18.00 -22.12 -5.59
N HIS A 289 -17.53 -21.31 -6.55
CA HIS A 289 -16.47 -21.72 -7.47
C HIS A 289 -15.19 -22.09 -6.70
N LEU A 290 -14.72 -21.25 -5.78
CA LEU A 290 -13.55 -21.57 -4.95
C LEU A 290 -13.75 -22.87 -4.17
N LEU A 291 -14.89 -23.03 -3.48
CA LEU A 291 -15.21 -24.24 -2.72
C LEU A 291 -15.19 -25.50 -3.59
N SER A 292 -15.66 -25.41 -4.83
CA SER A 292 -15.67 -26.54 -5.77
C SER A 292 -14.27 -27.01 -6.16
N HIS A 293 -13.24 -26.18 -6.02
CA HIS A 293 -11.85 -26.53 -6.30
C HIS A 293 -11.02 -26.86 -5.06
N LEU A 294 -11.53 -26.73 -3.83
CA LEU A 294 -10.74 -27.09 -2.67
C LEU A 294 -10.61 -28.61 -2.52
N LYS A 295 -9.39 -29.08 -2.24
CA LYS A 295 -9.14 -30.42 -1.69
C LYS A 295 -9.84 -30.54 -0.32
N PRO A 296 -10.15 -31.74 0.18
CA PRO A 296 -10.58 -31.93 1.56
C PRO A 296 -9.59 -31.29 2.54
N GLY A 297 -10.07 -30.44 3.45
CA GLY A 297 -9.23 -29.67 4.38
C GLY A 297 -8.59 -28.40 3.80
N GLY A 298 -8.69 -28.19 2.48
CA GLY A 298 -8.17 -27.00 1.81
C GLY A 298 -8.92 -25.73 2.20
N ALA A 299 -8.25 -24.59 2.08
CA ALA A 299 -8.78 -23.30 2.53
C ALA A 299 -8.86 -22.27 1.40
N ALA A 300 -9.87 -21.42 1.40
CA ALA A 300 -9.95 -20.27 0.52
C ALA A 300 -10.09 -18.96 1.29
N VAL A 301 -9.47 -17.90 0.77
CA VAL A 301 -9.62 -16.54 1.27
C VAL A 301 -10.05 -15.64 0.13
N ILE A 302 -11.24 -15.05 0.26
CA ILE A 302 -11.87 -14.24 -0.78
C ILE A 302 -12.23 -12.86 -0.25
N VAL A 303 -11.91 -11.82 -1.02
CA VAL A 303 -12.32 -10.44 -0.75
C VAL A 303 -13.75 -10.24 -1.25
N LEU A 304 -14.64 -9.73 -0.40
CA LEU A 304 -16.04 -9.51 -0.71
C LEU A 304 -16.53 -8.12 -0.22
N PRO A 305 -17.51 -7.50 -0.90
CA PRO A 305 -18.17 -6.32 -0.37
C PRO A 305 -19.05 -6.68 0.83
N PRO A 306 -19.22 -5.78 1.82
CA PRO A 306 -19.90 -6.07 3.09
C PRO A 306 -21.37 -6.48 2.91
N ALA A 307 -21.99 -6.09 1.80
CA ALA A 307 -23.38 -6.43 1.50
C ALA A 307 -23.62 -7.95 1.39
N VAL A 308 -22.61 -8.74 1.01
CA VAL A 308 -22.75 -10.21 0.90
C VAL A 308 -23.04 -10.84 2.26
N ALA A 309 -22.58 -10.23 3.36
CA ALA A 309 -22.79 -10.74 4.72
C ALA A 309 -24.20 -10.58 5.28
N SER A 310 -25.03 -9.70 4.70
CA SER A 310 -26.34 -9.34 5.30
C SER A 310 -27.51 -9.35 4.33
N ARG A 311 -27.29 -9.23 3.01
CA ARG A 311 -28.41 -9.16 2.05
C ARG A 311 -29.29 -10.40 2.08
N LYS A 312 -30.61 -10.19 1.98
CA LYS A 312 -31.61 -11.26 2.03
C LYS A 312 -31.50 -12.26 0.86
N ALA A 313 -31.05 -11.83 -0.31
CA ALA A 313 -30.96 -12.69 -1.48
C ALA A 313 -29.89 -13.79 -1.28
N GLY A 314 -28.75 -13.46 -0.66
CA GLY A 314 -27.70 -14.42 -0.30
C GLY A 314 -27.98 -15.32 0.92
N ARG A 315 -29.08 -15.08 1.66
CA ARG A 315 -29.38 -15.73 2.96
C ARG A 315 -29.30 -17.26 2.91
N ARG A 316 -29.91 -17.87 1.88
CA ARG A 316 -29.95 -19.34 1.74
C ARG A 316 -28.54 -19.94 1.59
N ILE A 317 -27.70 -19.29 0.79
CA ILE A 317 -26.32 -19.74 0.54
C ILE A 317 -25.50 -19.57 1.82
N ARG A 318 -25.56 -18.40 2.48
CA ARG A 318 -24.89 -18.19 3.78
C ARG A 318 -25.28 -19.24 4.81
N GLY A 319 -26.57 -19.51 4.96
CA GLY A 319 -27.05 -20.52 5.91
C GLY A 319 -26.64 -21.94 5.53
N SER A 320 -26.42 -22.24 4.25
CA SER A 320 -25.85 -23.52 3.81
C SER A 320 -24.35 -23.60 4.09
N LEU A 321 -23.59 -22.53 3.82
CA LEU A 321 -22.16 -22.44 4.09
C LEU A 321 -21.85 -22.61 5.59
N LEU A 322 -22.67 -22.00 6.45
CA LEU A 322 -22.57 -22.15 7.90
C LEU A 322 -22.90 -23.58 8.36
N ARG A 323 -24.04 -24.14 7.91
CA ARG A 323 -24.46 -25.51 8.29
C ARG A 323 -23.49 -26.60 7.86
N THR A 324 -22.80 -26.39 6.74
CA THR A 324 -21.78 -27.33 6.24
C THR A 324 -20.41 -27.10 6.91
N GLY A 325 -20.25 -26.04 7.70
CA GLY A 325 -18.98 -25.63 8.26
C GLY A 325 -17.99 -25.10 7.22
N ALA A 326 -18.46 -24.78 6.00
CA ALA A 326 -17.63 -24.26 4.92
C ALA A 326 -17.18 -22.82 5.19
N LEU A 327 -18.05 -21.97 5.73
CA LEU A 327 -17.68 -20.62 6.18
C LEU A 327 -17.13 -20.68 7.60
N ARG A 328 -15.82 -20.41 7.75
CA ARG A 328 -15.11 -20.54 9.03
C ARG A 328 -14.89 -19.21 9.74
N ALA A 329 -14.60 -18.16 8.98
CA ALA A 329 -14.45 -16.82 9.55
C ALA A 329 -14.81 -15.71 8.56
N VAL A 330 -15.17 -14.55 9.11
CA VAL A 330 -15.38 -13.30 8.36
C VAL A 330 -14.59 -12.19 9.05
N VAL A 331 -13.75 -11.49 8.29
CA VAL A 331 -12.92 -10.37 8.78
C VAL A 331 -13.35 -9.07 8.09
N SER A 332 -13.83 -8.09 8.84
CA SER A 332 -14.07 -6.73 8.33
C SER A 332 -12.76 -5.95 8.29
N LEU A 333 -12.32 -5.54 7.10
CA LEU A 333 -11.10 -4.74 6.91
C LEU A 333 -11.38 -3.23 7.07
N PRO A 334 -10.37 -2.43 7.46
CA PRO A 334 -10.49 -0.98 7.43
C PRO A 334 -10.80 -0.44 6.02
N PRO A 335 -11.53 0.69 5.90
CA PRO A 335 -11.59 1.46 4.66
C PRO A 335 -10.18 1.77 4.15
N GLY A 336 -10.00 1.74 2.83
CA GLY A 336 -8.69 1.96 2.20
C GLY A 336 -7.85 0.71 1.98
N SER A 337 -8.31 -0.45 2.46
CA SER A 337 -7.57 -1.71 2.32
C SER A 337 -7.43 -2.21 0.88
N ALA A 338 -8.41 -1.91 0.01
CA ALA A 338 -8.38 -2.14 -1.44
C ALA A 338 -9.46 -1.30 -2.14
N GLN A 339 -9.49 -1.31 -3.47
CA GLN A 339 -10.57 -0.66 -4.23
C GLN A 339 -11.88 -1.43 -4.08
N PRO A 340 -13.02 -0.76 -3.83
CA PRO A 340 -13.20 0.69 -3.61
C PRO A 340 -12.75 1.15 -2.21
N HIS A 341 -11.84 2.13 -2.14
CA HIS A 341 -11.18 2.56 -0.89
C HIS A 341 -12.11 3.20 0.15
N SER A 342 -13.33 3.58 -0.20
CA SER A 342 -14.31 4.14 0.75
C SER A 342 -15.13 3.07 1.49
N VAL A 343 -14.90 1.79 1.19
CA VAL A 343 -15.71 0.67 1.72
C VAL A 343 -14.83 -0.23 2.59
N SER A 344 -15.37 -0.62 3.75
CA SER A 344 -14.82 -1.70 4.58
C SER A 344 -15.13 -3.05 3.92
N LEU A 345 -14.22 -3.49 3.05
CA LEU A 345 -14.31 -4.82 2.43
C LEU A 345 -14.13 -5.92 3.48
N GLN A 346 -14.60 -7.12 3.17
CA GLN A 346 -14.51 -8.28 4.05
C GLN A 346 -13.64 -9.36 3.44
N LEU A 347 -12.89 -10.07 4.28
CA LEU A 347 -12.31 -11.36 3.92
C LEU A 347 -13.23 -12.45 4.43
N TRP A 348 -13.65 -13.35 3.55
CA TRP A 348 -14.29 -14.59 3.96
C TRP A 348 -13.28 -15.72 3.90
N ILE A 349 -13.18 -16.47 4.99
CA ILE A 349 -12.30 -17.61 5.14
C ILE A 349 -13.17 -18.85 5.05
N LEU A 350 -12.92 -19.63 4.01
CA LEU A 350 -13.65 -20.84 3.68
C LEU A 350 -12.75 -22.04 3.89
N ARG A 351 -13.31 -23.17 4.33
CA ARG A 351 -12.58 -24.43 4.45
C ARG A 351 -13.48 -25.61 4.18
N THR A 352 -13.05 -26.53 3.33
CA THR A 352 -13.75 -27.81 3.13
C THR A 352 -13.46 -28.77 4.28
N ALA A 353 -14.41 -29.64 4.59
CA ALA A 353 -14.20 -30.68 5.60
C ALA A 353 -13.04 -31.60 5.17
N PRO A 354 -12.18 -32.03 6.11
CA PRO A 354 -11.13 -33.02 5.82
C PRO A 354 -11.75 -34.41 5.64
N ASP A 355 -11.11 -35.27 4.84
CA ASP A 355 -11.52 -36.66 4.63
C ASP A 355 -10.96 -37.60 5.72
N GLY A 356 -11.69 -38.68 6.03
CA GLY A 356 -11.22 -39.79 6.87
C GLY A 356 -11.70 -39.79 8.33
N PRO A 357 -11.19 -40.70 9.19
CA PRO A 357 -11.62 -40.84 10.60
C PRO A 357 -11.23 -39.66 11.51
N ALA A 358 -10.41 -38.72 11.00
CA ALA A 358 -10.13 -37.42 11.62
C ALA A 358 -11.08 -36.30 11.14
N ALA A 359 -12.11 -36.63 10.34
CA ALA A 359 -13.20 -35.73 10.00
C ALA A 359 -13.97 -35.36 11.28
N ALA A 360 -13.50 -34.31 11.94
CA ALA A 360 -14.24 -33.68 13.02
C ALA A 360 -15.62 -33.28 12.50
N PRO A 361 -16.66 -33.33 13.36
CA PRO A 361 -17.95 -32.77 12.99
C PRO A 361 -17.79 -31.31 12.50
N PRO A 362 -18.67 -30.83 11.61
CA PRO A 362 -18.65 -29.44 11.18
C PRO A 362 -18.56 -28.51 12.38
N SER A 363 -17.74 -27.45 12.26
CA SER A 363 -17.61 -26.44 13.32
C SER A 363 -18.99 -25.97 13.76
N GLN A 364 -19.22 -25.94 15.08
CA GLN A 364 -20.50 -25.48 15.64
C GLN A 364 -20.51 -23.96 15.88
N ASP A 365 -19.52 -23.26 15.33
CA ASP A 365 -19.34 -21.83 15.41
C ASP A 365 -18.61 -21.28 14.18
N ALA A 366 -18.64 -19.96 14.03
CA ALA A 366 -17.79 -19.21 13.11
C ALA A 366 -17.11 -18.05 13.84
N LEU A 367 -15.91 -17.69 13.40
CA LEU A 367 -15.14 -16.58 13.96
C LEU A 367 -15.42 -15.28 13.21
N LEU A 368 -15.92 -14.27 13.90
CA LEU A 368 -16.20 -12.95 13.34
C LEU A 368 -15.19 -11.95 13.89
N VAL A 369 -14.49 -11.25 13.01
CA VAL A 369 -13.36 -10.36 13.35
C VAL A 369 -13.62 -8.96 12.81
N ASP A 370 -13.70 -7.96 13.68
CA ASP A 370 -13.77 -6.56 13.30
C ASP A 370 -12.40 -5.90 13.40
N ALA A 371 -11.74 -5.78 12.25
CA ALA A 371 -10.44 -5.14 12.13
C ALA A 371 -10.57 -3.69 11.63
N THR A 372 -11.76 -3.08 11.60
CA THR A 372 -11.94 -1.71 11.07
C THR A 372 -11.20 -0.64 11.88
N ARG A 373 -10.94 -0.92 13.17
CA ARG A 373 -10.17 -0.05 14.08
C ARG A 373 -8.74 0.26 13.63
N PHE A 374 -8.16 -0.54 12.73
CA PHE A 374 -6.82 -0.29 12.17
C PHE A 374 -6.84 0.74 11.01
N ALA A 375 -7.96 1.44 10.81
CA ALA A 375 -8.06 2.60 9.93
C ALA A 375 -7.21 3.76 10.49
N ARG A 376 -6.40 4.40 9.63
CA ARG A 376 -5.66 5.59 10.02
C ARG A 376 -6.45 6.85 9.72
N SER A 377 -6.60 7.69 10.73
CA SER A 377 -7.20 9.02 10.58
C SER A 377 -6.15 10.04 10.12
N GLY A 378 -6.49 10.87 9.11
CA GLY A 378 -5.72 12.06 8.76
C GLY A 378 -4.77 11.97 7.56
N THR A 379 -4.63 10.82 6.89
CA THR A 379 -3.88 10.74 5.63
C THR A 379 -4.77 11.02 4.42
N ARG A 380 -4.20 11.67 3.40
CA ARG A 380 -4.93 12.08 2.18
C ARG A 380 -5.31 10.89 1.29
N GLU A 381 -4.61 9.77 1.44
CA GLU A 381 -5.00 8.43 0.97
C GLU A 381 -5.13 7.54 2.22
N PRO A 382 -6.34 7.04 2.56
CA PRO A 382 -6.52 6.17 3.71
C PRO A 382 -5.85 4.83 3.40
N SER A 383 -4.77 4.52 4.10
CA SER A 383 -4.18 3.17 4.14
C SER A 383 -4.31 2.64 5.57
N PRO A 384 -4.68 1.36 5.74
CA PRO A 384 -4.63 0.71 7.04
C PRO A 384 -3.24 0.73 7.66
N ASP A 385 -3.19 0.56 8.98
CA ASP A 385 -1.99 0.11 9.66
C ASP A 385 -1.74 -1.39 9.41
N TRP A 386 -1.08 -1.72 8.29
CA TRP A 386 -0.96 -3.09 7.80
C TRP A 386 -0.23 -4.05 8.75
N ASP A 387 0.77 -3.58 9.50
CA ASP A 387 1.53 -4.44 10.41
C ASP A 387 0.67 -4.86 11.62
N SER A 388 0.01 -3.89 12.25
CA SER A 388 -0.93 -4.13 13.35
C SER A 388 -2.14 -4.94 12.88
N LEU A 389 -2.72 -4.59 11.72
CA LEU A 389 -3.84 -5.31 11.12
C LEU A 389 -3.47 -6.78 10.83
N GLY A 390 -2.34 -7.00 10.17
CA GLY A 390 -1.88 -8.33 9.79
C GLY A 390 -1.59 -9.21 11.01
N SER A 391 -0.86 -8.67 11.99
CA SER A 391 -0.55 -9.37 13.24
C SER A 391 -1.82 -9.73 14.01
N TYR A 392 -2.77 -8.80 14.09
CA TYR A 392 -4.05 -9.01 14.74
C TYR A 392 -4.88 -10.11 14.06
N VAL A 393 -5.04 -10.04 12.73
CA VAL A 393 -5.86 -11.01 11.99
C VAL A 393 -5.24 -12.41 12.06
N VAL A 394 -3.92 -12.54 11.92
CA VAL A 394 -3.24 -13.85 12.07
C VAL A 394 -3.42 -14.40 13.48
N THR A 395 -3.34 -13.56 14.52
CA THR A 395 -3.60 -13.97 15.90
C THR A 395 -5.04 -14.47 16.08
N ALA A 396 -6.01 -13.76 15.51
CA ALA A 396 -7.40 -14.20 15.53
C ALA A 396 -7.57 -15.55 14.80
N MET A 397 -6.96 -15.71 13.62
CA MET A 397 -7.03 -16.97 12.85
C MET A 397 -6.37 -18.14 13.58
N ALA A 398 -5.33 -17.93 14.38
CA ALA A 398 -4.71 -18.98 15.18
C ALA A 398 -5.70 -19.60 16.19
N THR A 399 -6.70 -18.83 16.65
CA THR A 399 -7.73 -19.36 17.55
C THR A 399 -8.80 -20.18 16.85
N LEU A 400 -8.89 -20.16 15.50
CA LEU A 400 -10.03 -20.67 14.72
C LEU A 400 -10.47 -22.08 15.12
N ASP A 401 -9.52 -23.01 15.30
CA ASP A 401 -9.78 -24.40 15.69
C ASP A 401 -9.53 -24.70 17.18
N HIS A 402 -9.07 -23.72 17.95
CA HIS A 402 -8.78 -23.85 19.37
C HIS A 402 -9.92 -23.23 20.21
N THR A 403 -11.03 -23.95 20.34
CA THR A 403 -12.22 -23.50 21.08
C THR A 403 -11.98 -23.18 22.56
N GLY A 404 -10.89 -23.68 23.15
CA GLY A 404 -10.46 -23.35 24.51
C GLY A 404 -9.63 -22.07 24.64
N GLN A 405 -9.28 -21.41 23.52
CA GLN A 405 -8.58 -20.13 23.51
C GLN A 405 -9.57 -19.00 23.19
N GLU A 406 -9.58 -17.97 24.02
CA GLU A 406 -10.38 -16.78 23.74
C GLU A 406 -9.79 -16.00 22.56
N PRO A 407 -10.63 -15.59 21.58
CA PRO A 407 -10.19 -14.73 20.50
C PRO A 407 -9.77 -13.35 21.04
N PRO A 408 -8.85 -12.64 20.36
CA PRO A 408 -8.41 -11.32 20.79
C PRO A 408 -9.57 -10.30 20.72
N GLN A 409 -9.49 -9.22 21.50
CA GLN A 409 -10.52 -8.17 21.53
C GLN A 409 -10.90 -7.70 20.11
N GLY A 410 -12.20 -7.55 19.86
CA GLY A 410 -12.77 -7.25 18.54
C GLY A 410 -12.89 -8.48 17.61
N ALA A 411 -12.60 -9.68 18.11
CA ALA A 411 -12.93 -10.94 17.46
C ALA A 411 -13.81 -11.77 18.41
N VAL A 412 -14.84 -12.42 17.87
CA VAL A 412 -15.81 -13.20 18.64
C VAL A 412 -16.14 -14.49 17.92
N ARG A 413 -16.21 -15.58 18.69
CA ARG A 413 -16.69 -16.87 18.21
C ARG A 413 -18.19 -16.92 18.43
N VAL A 414 -18.96 -17.03 17.35
CA VAL A 414 -20.42 -17.02 17.41
C VAL A 414 -20.94 -18.43 17.12
N PRO A 415 -21.72 -19.04 18.03
CA PRO A 415 -22.38 -20.31 17.79
C PRO A 415 -23.23 -20.29 16.53
N LEU A 416 -23.28 -21.40 15.79
CA LEU A 416 -24.12 -21.51 14.60
C LEU A 416 -25.60 -21.26 14.90
N LEU A 417 -26.08 -21.58 16.09
CA LEU A 417 -27.46 -21.33 16.50
C LEU A 417 -27.81 -19.83 16.45
N ASP A 418 -26.86 -18.97 16.82
CA ASP A 418 -27.05 -17.51 16.84
C ASP A 418 -26.87 -16.89 15.45
N LEU A 419 -26.09 -17.54 14.58
CA LEU A 419 -25.90 -17.13 13.18
C LEU A 419 -27.00 -17.63 12.24
N LEU A 420 -27.67 -18.74 12.57
CA LEU A 420 -28.75 -19.32 11.78
C LEU A 420 -30.12 -18.79 12.20
N ASP A 421 -30.18 -17.48 12.46
CA ASP A 421 -31.43 -16.73 12.67
C ASP A 421 -32.19 -16.51 11.34
N ASP A 422 -33.29 -15.75 11.39
CA ASP A 422 -34.13 -15.47 10.21
C ASP A 422 -33.42 -14.65 9.12
N GLU A 423 -32.32 -13.95 9.43
CA GLU A 423 -31.60 -13.07 8.51
C GLU A 423 -30.26 -13.68 8.05
N VAL A 424 -29.69 -14.60 8.84
CA VAL A 424 -28.39 -15.25 8.63
C VAL A 424 -27.30 -14.23 8.33
N GLU A 425 -27.19 -13.22 9.18
CA GLU A 425 -26.21 -12.14 9.02
C GLU A 425 -24.86 -12.53 9.64
N VAL A 426 -23.78 -12.32 8.90
CA VAL A 426 -22.40 -12.65 9.35
C VAL A 426 -21.49 -11.43 9.40
N THR A 427 -22.07 -10.23 9.50
CA THR A 427 -21.34 -8.96 9.58
C THR A 427 -20.61 -8.86 10.93
N PRO A 428 -19.25 -8.85 10.97
CA PRO A 428 -18.53 -8.89 12.23
C PRO A 428 -18.93 -7.81 13.24
N GLY A 429 -19.08 -6.56 12.78
CA GLY A 429 -19.46 -5.41 13.62
C GLY A 429 -20.74 -5.61 14.44
N ARG A 430 -21.68 -6.44 13.97
CA ARG A 430 -22.93 -6.75 14.71
C ARG A 430 -22.67 -7.57 15.97
N TYR A 431 -21.61 -8.38 15.97
CA TYR A 431 -21.30 -9.34 17.04
C TYR A 431 -20.11 -8.89 17.89
N THR A 432 -19.16 -8.17 17.29
CA THR A 432 -17.99 -7.64 17.98
C THR A 432 -18.33 -6.38 18.80
N ALA A 433 -19.33 -5.60 18.38
CA ALA A 433 -19.88 -4.51 19.20
C ALA A 433 -20.63 -5.03 20.43
N ALA A 434 -20.99 -6.33 20.47
CA ALA A 434 -21.60 -6.97 21.62
C ALA A 434 -20.57 -7.61 22.59
N ALA A 435 -19.27 -7.45 22.35
CA ALA A 435 -18.22 -8.00 23.22
C ALA A 435 -17.82 -6.98 24.31
N ALA A 436 -18.39 -7.20 25.50
CA ALA A 436 -18.19 -6.52 26.78
C ALA A 436 -18.57 -5.03 26.80
N GLU A 437 -19.72 -4.72 27.41
CA GLU A 437 -19.93 -3.39 27.97
C GLU A 437 -18.70 -3.06 28.85
N PRO A 438 -17.96 -1.97 28.59
CA PRO A 438 -16.89 -1.57 29.46
C PRO A 438 -17.47 -1.47 30.87
N SER A 439 -16.88 -2.23 31.79
CA SER A 439 -17.32 -2.22 33.17
C SER A 439 -17.28 -0.79 33.69
N ARG A 440 -18.08 -0.49 34.73
CA ARG A 440 -18.04 0.82 35.37
C ARG A 440 -16.61 1.25 35.75
N LYS A 441 -15.72 0.31 36.04
CA LYS A 441 -14.32 0.57 36.36
C LYS A 441 -13.50 0.93 35.13
N GLU A 442 -13.66 0.23 34.02
CA GLU A 442 -12.95 0.52 32.76
C GLU A 442 -13.39 1.88 32.21
N LEU A 443 -14.70 2.14 32.18
CA LEU A 443 -15.21 3.45 31.77
C LEU A 443 -14.68 4.56 32.69
N ALA A 444 -14.57 4.32 34.00
CA ALA A 444 -14.00 5.29 34.94
C ALA A 444 -12.51 5.56 34.68
N VAL A 445 -11.72 4.52 34.36
CA VAL A 445 -10.31 4.66 33.99
C VAL A 445 -10.17 5.48 32.71
N GLU A 446 -10.96 5.19 31.68
CA GLU A 446 -10.94 5.95 30.42
C GLU A 446 -11.38 7.41 30.61
N TRP A 447 -12.38 7.65 31.47
CA TRP A 447 -12.78 9.00 31.86
C TRP A 447 -11.70 9.74 32.64
N ASP A 448 -10.98 9.06 33.54
CA ASP A 448 -9.86 9.63 34.28
C ASP A 448 -8.68 9.96 33.34
N GLU A 449 -8.35 9.07 32.40
CA GLU A 449 -7.32 9.29 31.38
C GLU A 449 -7.68 10.46 30.45
N PHE A 450 -8.93 10.49 29.96
CA PHE A 450 -9.43 11.61 29.17
C PHE A 450 -9.43 12.92 29.98
N GLY A 451 -9.81 12.87 31.25
CA GLY A 451 -9.74 14.00 32.18
C GLY A 451 -8.30 14.50 32.39
N SER A 452 -7.34 13.58 32.48
CA SER A 452 -5.91 13.92 32.54
C SER A 452 -5.44 14.59 31.25
N LEU A 453 -5.79 14.04 30.08
CA LEU A 453 -5.48 14.64 28.78
C LEU A 453 -6.07 16.06 28.65
N LEU A 454 -7.32 16.26 29.08
CA LEU A 454 -7.94 17.59 29.08
C LEU A 454 -7.26 18.55 30.06
N THR A 455 -6.83 18.06 31.22
CA THR A 455 -6.10 18.87 32.21
C THR A 455 -4.75 19.31 31.67
N ASP A 456 -3.99 18.39 31.08
CA ASP A 456 -2.71 18.67 30.44
C ASP A 456 -2.87 19.63 29.27
N LEU A 457 -3.89 19.42 28.44
CA LEU A 457 -4.23 20.29 27.32
C LEU A 457 -4.55 21.71 27.81
N ALA A 458 -5.37 21.84 28.86
CA ALA A 458 -5.72 23.13 29.45
C ALA A 458 -4.50 23.84 30.06
N ASP A 459 -3.58 23.11 30.68
CA ASP A 459 -2.35 23.70 31.23
C ASP A 459 -1.43 24.22 30.13
N HIS A 460 -1.24 23.44 29.06
CA HIS A 460 -0.48 23.87 27.88
C HIS A 460 -1.16 25.06 27.19
N ALA A 461 -2.50 25.05 27.06
CA ALA A 461 -3.25 26.17 26.51
C ALA A 461 -3.04 27.46 27.32
N ARG A 462 -3.14 27.42 28.66
CA ARG A 462 -2.88 28.58 29.53
C ARG A 462 -1.49 29.17 29.31
N ARG A 463 -0.47 28.30 29.25
CA ARG A 463 0.92 28.71 29.01
C ARG A 463 1.12 29.32 27.63
N LEU A 464 0.41 28.82 26.61
CA LEU A 464 0.44 29.37 25.25
C LEU A 464 -0.33 30.70 25.15
N THR A 465 -1.45 30.86 25.86
CA THR A 465 -2.21 32.12 25.88
C THR A 465 -1.51 33.25 26.63
N ALA A 466 -0.57 32.92 27.52
CA ALA A 466 0.27 33.89 28.21
C ALA A 466 1.42 34.43 27.33
N LEU A 467 1.55 33.93 26.09
CA LEU A 467 2.53 34.44 25.14
C LEU A 467 2.03 35.73 24.50
N ASP A 468 2.78 36.81 24.65
CA ASP A 468 2.55 38.06 23.94
C ASP A 468 3.29 38.08 22.60
N PHE A 469 2.60 38.51 21.55
CA PHE A 469 3.18 38.67 20.21
C PHE A 469 3.21 40.15 19.83
N GLU A 470 4.40 40.72 19.68
CA GLU A 470 4.55 42.08 19.16
C GLU A 470 4.31 42.10 17.63
N ALA A 471 3.28 42.83 17.18
CA ALA A 471 2.98 43.00 15.77
C ALA A 471 3.75 44.18 15.18
N GLY A 472 4.43 43.96 14.04
CA GLY A 472 4.90 45.05 13.17
C GLY A 472 6.41 45.29 13.10
N THR A 473 7.24 44.53 13.82
CA THR A 473 8.71 44.64 13.69
C THR A 473 9.20 43.77 12.54
N PRO A 474 9.83 44.34 11.49
CA PRO A 474 10.41 43.53 10.41
C PRO A 474 11.51 42.65 11.01
N GLN A 475 11.31 41.33 10.98
CA GLN A 475 12.31 40.40 11.46
C GLN A 475 13.18 39.93 10.30
N THR A 476 14.49 39.94 10.52
CA THR A 476 15.47 39.45 9.56
C THR A 476 15.45 37.94 9.53
N THR A 477 15.27 37.38 8.34
CA THR A 477 15.38 35.93 8.10
C THR A 477 16.64 35.63 7.32
N THR A 478 17.21 34.47 7.56
CA THR A 478 18.31 33.88 6.79
C THR A 478 17.82 32.61 6.12
N THR A 479 18.59 32.05 5.19
CA THR A 479 18.27 30.76 4.57
C THR A 479 19.10 29.64 5.17
N VAL A 480 18.60 28.40 5.13
CA VAL A 480 19.41 27.23 5.47
C VAL A 480 20.70 27.19 4.64
N GLY A 481 20.65 27.59 3.37
CA GLY A 481 21.82 27.67 2.51
C GLY A 481 22.88 28.65 3.00
N ASP A 482 22.48 29.78 3.59
CA ASP A 482 23.41 30.76 4.15
C ASP A 482 23.92 30.33 5.53
N LEU A 483 23.10 29.65 6.34
CA LEU A 483 23.55 28.99 7.58
C LEU A 483 24.62 27.92 7.31
N VAL A 484 24.49 27.17 6.20
CA VAL A 484 25.53 26.22 5.75
C VAL A 484 26.82 26.95 5.38
N LYS A 485 26.75 28.05 4.63
CA LYS A 485 27.93 28.84 4.23
C LYS A 485 28.62 29.48 5.45
N ALA A 486 27.84 29.91 6.44
CA ALA A 486 28.33 30.49 7.69
C ALA A 486 28.89 29.43 8.66
N GLY A 487 28.80 28.14 8.34
CA GLY A 487 29.26 27.06 9.20
C GLY A 487 28.47 26.92 10.50
N ALA A 488 27.18 27.35 10.51
CA ALA A 488 26.27 27.16 11.64
C ALA A 488 25.58 25.78 11.62
N LEU A 489 25.54 25.14 10.45
CA LEU A 489 25.08 23.76 10.31
C LEU A 489 25.70 23.10 9.08
N THR A 490 25.71 21.77 9.05
CA THR A 490 26.04 20.99 7.85
C THR A 490 24.78 20.33 7.30
N LEU A 491 24.66 20.27 5.97
CA LEU A 491 23.54 19.67 5.27
C LEU A 491 24.01 18.44 4.50
N ARG A 492 23.49 17.26 4.84
CA ARG A 492 23.76 16.01 4.13
C ARG A 492 22.47 15.42 3.60
N ALA A 493 22.45 15.04 2.33
CA ALA A 493 21.31 14.35 1.75
C ALA A 493 21.41 12.85 2.05
N GLY A 494 20.29 12.25 2.45
CA GLY A 494 20.15 10.81 2.52
C GLY A 494 20.29 10.19 1.13
N GLN A 495 20.88 9.01 1.08
CA GLN A 495 21.15 8.28 -0.16
C GLN A 495 20.68 6.84 -0.04
N GLN A 496 20.45 6.21 -1.18
CA GLN A 496 20.20 4.79 -1.22
C GLN A 496 21.53 4.06 -0.99
N PRO A 497 21.59 3.06 -0.09
CA PRO A 497 22.79 2.27 0.11
C PRO A 497 23.12 1.48 -1.17
N PRO A 498 24.41 1.25 -1.50
CA PRO A 498 24.78 0.39 -2.62
C PRO A 498 24.33 -1.06 -2.36
N GLU A 499 23.69 -1.68 -3.35
CA GLU A 499 23.08 -3.02 -3.28
C GLU A 499 24.07 -4.17 -2.96
N SER A 500 25.39 -3.96 -3.03
CA SER A 500 26.39 -5.04 -2.95
C SER A 500 27.03 -5.28 -1.58
N ALA A 501 26.59 -4.64 -0.51
CA ALA A 501 27.16 -4.88 0.82
C ALA A 501 26.40 -6.01 1.53
N ALA A 502 26.88 -7.24 1.39
CA ALA A 502 26.52 -8.32 2.32
C ALA A 502 26.71 -7.84 3.77
N PRO A 503 25.87 -8.27 4.73
CA PRO A 503 26.00 -7.83 6.11
C PRO A 503 27.36 -8.27 6.65
N ALA A 504 28.32 -7.34 6.69
CA ALA A 504 29.53 -7.52 7.44
C ALA A 504 29.13 -7.67 8.92
N ARG A 505 29.78 -8.59 9.65
CA ARG A 505 29.62 -8.73 11.10
C ARG A 505 30.01 -7.41 11.78
N GLY A 506 29.05 -6.54 11.99
CA GLY A 506 29.17 -5.20 12.57
C GLY A 506 27.79 -4.65 12.95
N ALA A 507 27.74 -3.60 13.76
CA ALA A 507 26.48 -2.99 14.18
C ALA A 507 25.67 -2.50 12.96
N ALA A 508 24.38 -2.85 12.89
CA ALA A 508 23.48 -2.38 11.85
C ALA A 508 22.71 -1.14 12.34
N VAL A 509 22.53 -0.16 11.45
CA VAL A 509 21.83 1.11 11.72
C VAL A 509 20.49 1.08 10.97
N PRO A 510 19.35 1.39 11.61
CA PRO A 510 18.06 1.47 10.92
C PRO A 510 18.07 2.53 9.80
N LEU A 511 17.47 2.22 8.65
CA LEU A 511 17.35 3.12 7.49
C LEU A 511 15.93 3.65 7.38
N LEU A 512 15.74 4.94 7.63
CA LEU A 512 14.47 5.62 7.46
C LEU A 512 14.32 6.12 6.02
N THR A 513 13.19 5.84 5.38
CA THR A 513 12.86 6.30 4.03
C THR A 513 11.63 7.22 4.00
N ILE A 514 11.39 7.91 2.87
CA ILE A 514 10.13 8.63 2.66
C ILE A 514 8.93 7.67 2.65
N ALA A 515 9.10 6.44 2.17
CA ALA A 515 8.04 5.44 2.20
C ALA A 515 7.68 5.12 3.66
N ASP A 516 8.66 4.94 4.53
CA ASP A 516 8.45 4.70 5.96
C ASP A 516 7.66 5.84 6.62
N LEU A 517 8.06 7.10 6.35
CA LEU A 517 7.34 8.28 6.88
C LEU A 517 5.91 8.39 6.38
N LEU A 518 5.62 7.92 5.16
CA LEU A 518 4.26 7.89 4.61
C LEU A 518 3.46 6.69 5.13
N HIS A 519 4.12 5.61 5.52
CA HIS A 519 3.49 4.34 5.88
C HIS A 519 3.40 4.04 7.37
N HIS A 520 4.18 4.63 8.30
CA HIS A 520 4.06 4.41 9.76
C HIS A 520 5.15 5.13 10.60
N GLY A 521 6.27 5.53 10.00
CA GLY A 521 7.36 6.27 10.65
C GLY A 521 8.46 5.40 11.27
N THR A 522 8.38 4.07 11.18
CA THR A 522 9.47 3.17 11.61
C THR A 522 10.35 2.79 10.41
N PRO A 523 11.68 2.75 10.57
CA PRO A 523 12.59 2.28 9.52
C PRO A 523 12.27 0.86 9.04
N SER A 524 12.01 0.66 7.75
CA SER A 524 11.71 -0.68 7.18
C SER A 524 12.95 -1.49 6.81
N GLY A 525 14.15 -0.90 6.92
CA GLY A 525 15.41 -1.52 6.54
C GLY A 525 16.56 -1.20 7.49
N THR A 526 17.70 -1.86 7.30
CA THR A 526 18.93 -1.58 8.04
C THR A 526 20.11 -1.48 7.09
N VAL A 527 21.15 -0.77 7.52
CA VAL A 527 22.40 -0.59 6.77
C VAL A 527 23.60 -0.86 7.67
N PRO A 528 24.70 -1.42 7.16
CA PRO A 528 25.94 -1.57 7.93
C PRO A 528 26.43 -0.23 8.50
N ALA A 529 26.86 -0.20 9.76
CA ALA A 529 27.47 0.99 10.33
C ALA A 529 28.70 1.44 9.50
N GLY A 530 28.69 2.69 9.06
CA GLY A 530 29.76 3.28 8.23
C GLY A 530 29.52 3.24 6.71
N SER A 531 28.49 2.55 6.22
CA SER A 531 28.16 2.53 4.78
C SER A 531 27.18 3.61 4.35
N ALA A 532 26.51 4.26 5.30
CA ALA A 532 25.52 5.30 5.03
C ALA A 532 26.15 6.70 5.07
N PRO A 533 25.97 7.55 4.04
CA PRO A 533 26.57 8.89 3.98
C PRO A 533 25.88 9.91 4.90
N ALA A 534 24.64 9.65 5.32
CA ALA A 534 23.88 10.48 6.25
C ALA A 534 23.26 9.62 7.35
N VAL A 535 23.82 9.69 8.55
CA VAL A 535 23.31 9.06 9.77
C VAL A 535 22.96 10.17 10.75
N ALA A 536 21.69 10.26 11.12
CA ALA A 536 21.20 11.15 12.15
C ALA A 536 21.58 10.59 13.52
N GLU A 537 22.22 11.43 14.34
CA GLU A 537 22.48 11.20 15.75
C GLU A 537 21.47 11.98 16.61
N GLU A 538 21.39 11.64 17.89
CA GLU A 538 20.53 12.36 18.82
C GLU A 538 20.86 13.87 18.81
N GLY A 539 19.84 14.72 18.68
CA GLY A 539 19.98 16.17 18.56
C GLY A 539 20.14 16.70 17.12
N ASP A 540 20.33 15.82 16.12
CA ASP A 540 20.33 16.25 14.71
C ASP A 540 18.92 16.61 14.22
N VAL A 541 18.83 17.56 13.29
CA VAL A 541 17.56 17.95 12.67
C VAL A 541 17.35 17.17 11.37
N VAL A 542 16.25 16.43 11.27
CA VAL A 542 15.85 15.71 10.06
C VAL A 542 14.75 16.47 9.34
N VAL A 543 14.90 16.63 8.02
CA VAL A 543 13.95 17.36 7.17
C VAL A 543 13.60 16.53 5.95
N THR A 544 12.31 16.43 5.65
CA THR A 544 11.83 15.75 4.44
C THR A 544 11.93 16.65 3.21
N GLY A 545 12.41 16.09 2.12
CA GLY A 545 12.61 16.73 0.82
C GLY A 545 11.41 16.74 -0.11
N VAL A 546 10.23 16.34 0.35
CA VAL A 546 9.03 16.18 -0.48
C VAL A 546 7.88 17.00 0.07
N ALA A 547 7.24 17.79 -0.78
CA ALA A 547 6.17 18.69 -0.36
C ALA A 547 4.98 17.95 0.27
N ARG A 548 4.65 16.75 -0.26
CA ARG A 548 3.54 15.92 0.21
C ARG A 548 3.70 15.35 1.63
N ALA A 549 4.95 15.25 2.11
CA ALA A 549 5.28 14.71 3.43
C ALA A 549 6.16 15.69 4.21
N PHE A 550 6.04 16.99 3.94
CA PHE A 550 6.95 18.00 4.48
C PHE A 550 6.88 18.06 6.02
N LYS A 551 7.96 17.65 6.68
CA LYS A 551 8.13 17.63 8.14
C LYS A 551 9.58 17.93 8.50
N ALA A 552 9.79 18.61 9.63
CA ALA A 552 11.09 18.77 10.26
C ALA A 552 11.01 18.43 11.75
N TRP A 553 11.99 17.66 12.25
CA TRP A 553 12.04 17.30 13.67
C TRP A 553 13.48 17.11 14.14
N VAL A 554 13.67 17.12 15.45
CA VAL A 554 14.95 16.78 16.09
C VAL A 554 14.90 15.29 16.37
N HIS A 555 15.96 14.56 16.02
CA HIS A 555 16.06 13.13 16.26
C HIS A 555 16.34 12.86 17.75
N GLU A 556 15.51 12.05 18.40
CA GLU A 556 15.51 11.78 19.86
C GLU A 556 15.69 10.28 20.15
N GLY A 557 16.65 9.62 19.49
CA GLY A 557 16.84 8.16 19.61
C GLY A 557 18.19 7.66 19.10
N PRO A 558 18.39 6.33 19.01
CA PRO A 558 19.64 5.74 18.54
C PRO A 558 19.96 6.16 17.10
N PRO A 559 21.23 6.06 16.65
CA PRO A 559 21.64 6.48 15.31
C PRO A 559 20.73 5.91 14.21
N MET A 560 20.38 6.74 13.22
CA MET A 560 19.43 6.39 12.16
C MET A 560 19.94 6.85 10.80
N ALA A 561 20.12 5.92 9.86
CA ALA A 561 20.48 6.25 8.49
C ALA A 561 19.29 6.86 7.75
N LEU A 562 19.56 7.86 6.91
CA LEU A 562 18.55 8.54 6.12
C LEU A 562 18.61 8.11 4.66
N GLY A 563 17.48 7.63 4.15
CA GLY A 563 17.29 7.26 2.75
C GLY A 563 17.08 8.46 1.82
N PRO A 564 16.91 8.21 0.52
CA PRO A 564 16.71 9.25 -0.48
C PRO A 564 15.59 10.23 -0.10
N GLN A 565 15.79 11.51 -0.40
CA GLN A 565 14.83 12.60 -0.17
C GLN A 565 14.58 12.93 1.31
N LEU A 566 15.36 12.36 2.24
CA LEU A 566 15.54 12.90 3.59
C LEU A 566 16.84 13.69 3.66
N TYR A 567 16.89 14.68 4.54
CA TYR A 567 18.07 15.52 4.74
C TYR A 567 18.40 15.62 6.21
N LEU A 568 19.69 15.45 6.50
CA LEU A 568 20.29 15.65 7.80
C LEU A 568 20.84 17.06 7.89
N LEU A 569 20.42 17.81 8.91
CA LEU A 569 20.95 19.10 9.30
C LEU A 569 21.62 18.95 10.66
N ARG A 570 22.95 18.80 10.65
CA ARG A 570 23.75 18.73 11.88
C ARG A 570 24.16 20.13 12.29
N VAL A 571 23.66 20.57 13.44
CA VAL A 571 23.77 21.95 13.91
C VAL A 571 25.03 22.13 14.77
N ASP A 572 25.69 23.27 14.64
CA ASP A 572 26.70 23.71 15.61
C ASP A 572 25.98 24.36 16.81
N ALA A 573 25.96 23.66 17.94
CA ALA A 573 25.23 24.05 19.13
C ALA A 573 25.70 25.39 19.74
N GLU A 574 26.92 25.86 19.42
CA GLU A 574 27.40 27.18 19.85
C GLU A 574 26.79 28.33 19.05
N LYS A 575 26.16 28.04 17.90
CA LYS A 575 25.68 29.04 16.94
C LYS A 575 24.17 28.98 16.68
N LEU A 576 23.55 27.80 16.83
CA LEU A 576 22.15 27.59 16.48
C LEU A 576 21.54 26.49 17.35
N GLU A 577 20.30 26.68 17.78
CA GLU A 577 19.57 25.73 18.61
C GLU A 577 18.73 24.77 17.72
N PRO A 578 18.85 23.42 17.86
CA PRO A 578 18.19 22.44 16.99
C PRO A 578 16.65 22.47 16.98
N HIS A 579 16.00 22.61 18.14
CA HIS A 579 14.55 22.64 18.25
C HIS A 579 13.96 23.95 17.72
N PHE A 580 14.67 25.07 17.87
CA PHE A 580 14.39 26.35 17.23
C PHE A 580 14.43 26.21 15.71
N LEU A 581 15.50 25.61 15.17
CA LEU A 581 15.63 25.36 13.74
C LEU A 581 14.46 24.50 13.25
N ALA A 582 14.18 23.36 13.87
CA ALA A 582 13.07 22.49 13.49
C ALA A 582 11.70 23.22 13.55
N GLY A 583 11.48 24.04 14.57
CA GLY A 583 10.28 24.87 14.72
C GLY A 583 10.12 25.89 13.60
N CYS A 584 11.19 26.63 13.25
CA CYS A 584 11.19 27.54 12.11
C CYS A 584 10.90 26.83 10.79
N LEU A 585 11.51 25.66 10.55
CA LEU A 585 11.30 24.90 9.32
C LEU A 585 9.86 24.39 9.19
N CYS A 586 9.20 24.06 10.29
CA CYS A 586 7.79 23.66 10.32
C CYS A 586 6.79 24.84 10.19
N ALA A 587 7.27 26.08 10.15
CA ALA A 587 6.38 27.24 10.04
C ALA A 587 5.57 27.20 8.72
N PRO A 588 4.27 27.58 8.72
CA PRO A 588 3.43 27.56 7.53
C PRO A 588 3.98 28.36 6.35
N ALA A 589 4.81 29.38 6.59
CA ALA A 589 5.50 30.13 5.53
C ALA A 589 6.47 29.24 4.72
N ASN A 590 7.28 28.43 5.42
CA ASN A 590 8.15 27.43 4.80
C ASN A 590 7.34 26.31 4.15
N GLY A 591 6.24 25.87 4.78
CA GLY A 591 5.31 24.92 4.17
C GLY A 591 4.67 25.42 2.86
N ARG A 592 4.29 26.70 2.78
CA ARG A 592 3.78 27.33 1.55
C ARG A 592 4.85 27.47 0.46
N GLN A 593 6.09 27.78 0.85
CA GLN A 593 7.24 27.81 -0.06
C GLN A 593 7.62 26.40 -0.56
N ALA A 594 7.43 25.38 0.27
CA ALA A 594 7.55 23.97 -0.11
C ALA A 594 6.40 23.51 -1.02
N GLY A 595 5.19 24.08 -0.85
CA GLY A 595 3.96 23.68 -1.54
C GLY A 595 3.55 24.48 -2.78
N THR A 596 4.30 25.50 -3.21
CA THR A 596 3.85 26.43 -4.28
C THR A 596 3.80 25.84 -5.70
N HIS A 597 4.03 24.53 -5.85
CA HIS A 597 3.80 23.77 -7.08
C HIS A 597 3.12 22.44 -6.74
N ALA A 598 1.79 22.45 -6.60
CA ALA A 598 0.99 21.25 -6.38
C ALA A 598 0.95 20.37 -7.64
N SER A 599 1.93 19.48 -7.74
CA SER A 599 1.92 18.23 -8.51
C SER A 599 2.63 17.19 -7.63
N SER A 600 2.32 15.91 -7.79
CA SER A 600 2.78 14.80 -6.92
C SER A 600 4.31 14.58 -6.83
N SER A 601 5.14 15.44 -7.41
CA SER A 601 6.60 15.30 -7.53
C SER A 601 7.41 16.53 -7.07
N SER A 602 6.84 17.48 -6.32
CA SER A 602 7.57 18.69 -5.89
C SER A 602 8.61 18.37 -4.82
N ARG A 603 9.89 18.39 -5.22
CA ARG A 603 11.04 18.36 -4.30
C ARG A 603 11.18 19.71 -3.61
N VAL A 604 11.33 19.69 -2.28
CA VAL A 604 11.57 20.88 -1.46
C VAL A 604 13.05 21.23 -1.52
N ASP A 605 13.36 22.47 -1.91
CA ASP A 605 14.73 22.99 -1.86
C ASP A 605 15.04 23.42 -0.42
N ILE A 606 15.62 22.49 0.35
CA ILE A 606 15.94 22.68 1.77
C ILE A 606 16.81 23.93 2.00
N ARG A 607 17.71 24.24 1.06
CA ARG A 607 18.61 25.40 1.18
C ARG A 607 17.87 26.74 1.12
N ARG A 608 16.66 26.79 0.56
CA ARG A 608 15.84 28.01 0.47
C ARG A 608 14.88 28.20 1.64
N LEU A 609 14.78 27.22 2.52
CA LEU A 609 13.93 27.33 3.71
C LEU A 609 14.46 28.47 4.58
N GLN A 610 13.53 29.28 5.07
CA GLN A 610 13.83 30.47 5.85
C GLN A 610 13.91 30.13 7.33
N VAL A 611 14.90 30.67 7.99
CA VAL A 611 15.11 30.55 9.44
C VAL A 611 15.18 31.96 10.00
N LEU A 612 14.49 32.18 11.11
CA LEU A 612 14.52 33.47 11.78
C LEU A 612 15.92 33.71 12.38
N GLN A 613 16.48 34.90 12.18
CA GLN A 613 17.80 35.24 12.71
C GLN A 613 17.67 35.85 14.11
N LEU A 614 18.07 35.09 15.14
CA LEU A 614 18.06 35.53 16.54
C LEU A 614 19.38 35.17 17.24
N PRO A 615 19.80 35.95 18.27
CA PRO A 615 20.85 35.53 19.20
C PRO A 615 20.49 34.20 19.87
N LEU A 616 21.50 33.37 20.19
CA LEU A 616 21.31 32.02 20.70
C LEU A 616 20.47 31.98 21.98
N GLU A 617 20.62 32.98 22.86
CA GLU A 617 19.84 33.08 24.11
C GLU A 617 18.34 33.22 23.85
N LYS A 618 17.98 33.95 22.77
CA LYS A 618 16.57 34.09 22.35
C LYS A 618 16.07 32.84 21.62
N GLN A 619 16.93 32.13 20.89
CA GLN A 619 16.56 30.88 20.23
C GLN A 619 16.09 29.83 21.24
N THR A 620 16.75 29.70 22.38
CA THR A 620 16.36 28.76 23.45
C THR A 620 14.94 29.00 23.95
N VAL A 621 14.52 30.26 24.07
CA VAL A 621 13.14 30.61 24.48
C VAL A 621 12.14 30.21 23.41
N TYR A 622 12.45 30.46 22.13
CA TYR A 622 11.60 30.05 21.02
C TYR A 622 11.51 28.53 20.86
N ALA A 623 12.64 27.83 21.04
CA ALA A 623 12.74 26.37 21.02
C ALA A 623 11.80 25.75 22.04
N GLU A 624 11.81 26.24 23.28
CA GLU A 624 10.91 25.79 24.34
C GLU A 624 9.44 26.01 23.97
N THR A 625 9.11 27.17 23.40
CA THR A 625 7.74 27.45 22.92
C THR A 625 7.33 26.52 21.77
N PHE A 626 8.21 26.25 20.81
CA PHE A 626 7.94 25.30 19.73
C PHE A 626 7.74 23.87 20.24
N ARG A 627 8.52 23.43 21.23
CA ARG A 627 8.29 22.13 21.89
C ARG A 627 6.92 22.07 22.55
N ARG A 628 6.54 23.11 23.28
CA ARG A 628 5.20 23.22 23.91
C ARG A 628 4.07 23.17 22.88
N LEU A 629 4.22 23.84 21.74
CA LEU A 629 3.25 23.78 20.64
C LEU A 629 3.11 22.36 20.08
N ARG A 630 4.21 21.63 19.90
CA ARG A 630 4.16 20.23 19.43
C ARG A 630 3.54 19.29 20.46
N THR A 631 3.87 19.45 21.74
CA THR A 631 3.22 18.68 22.82
C THR A 631 1.72 18.98 22.85
N PHE A 632 1.31 20.24 22.69
CA PHE A 632 -0.09 20.63 22.61
C PHE A 632 -0.82 19.97 21.42
N GLU A 633 -0.20 19.94 20.23
CA GLU A 633 -0.76 19.26 19.05
C GLU A 633 -0.91 17.73 19.25
N ALA A 634 0.08 17.10 19.90
CA ALA A 634 0.02 15.68 20.24
C ALA A 634 -1.11 15.38 21.25
N LEU A 635 -1.22 16.19 22.31
CA LEU A 635 -2.30 16.09 23.30
C LEU A 635 -3.67 16.32 22.67
N LEU A 636 -3.83 17.27 21.76
CA LEU A 636 -5.07 17.48 21.00
C LEU A 636 -5.49 16.23 20.23
N THR A 637 -4.53 15.60 19.55
CA THR A 637 -4.79 14.40 18.76
C THR A 637 -5.19 13.22 19.65
N ALA A 638 -4.47 13.03 20.76
CA ALA A 638 -4.78 11.99 21.74
C ALA A 638 -6.17 12.19 22.39
N ALA A 639 -6.46 13.42 22.85
CA ALA A 639 -7.75 13.76 23.45
C ALA A 639 -8.91 13.59 22.46
N ALA A 640 -8.74 14.00 21.20
CA ALA A 640 -9.76 13.81 20.17
C ALA A 640 -10.03 12.33 19.87
N SER A 641 -9.01 11.47 19.92
CA SER A 641 -9.17 10.03 19.75
C SER A 641 -9.88 9.40 20.95
N SER A 642 -9.39 9.68 22.17
CA SER A 642 -9.95 9.16 23.42
C SER A 642 -11.40 9.60 23.63
N GLY A 643 -11.72 10.87 23.39
CA GLY A 643 -13.09 11.37 23.52
C GLY A 643 -14.09 10.77 22.52
N LYS A 644 -13.64 10.42 21.31
CA LYS A 644 -14.49 9.70 20.33
C LYS A 644 -14.79 8.27 20.79
N GLY A 645 -13.81 7.59 21.39
CA GLY A 645 -13.99 6.28 22.02
C GLY A 645 -15.07 6.34 23.11
N LEU A 646 -14.86 7.21 24.11
CA LEU A 646 -15.81 7.42 25.22
C LEU A 646 -17.24 7.73 24.76
N VAL A 647 -17.41 8.56 23.73
CA VAL A 647 -18.74 8.87 23.17
C VAL A 647 -19.37 7.64 22.52
N SER A 648 -18.59 6.83 21.80
CA SER A 648 -19.07 5.57 21.23
C SER A 648 -19.51 4.62 22.34
N ASP A 649 -18.66 4.38 23.33
CA ASP A 649 -18.90 3.43 24.41
C ASP A 649 -20.09 3.83 25.28
N MET A 650 -20.24 5.13 25.57
CA MET A 650 -21.43 5.65 26.26
C MET A 650 -22.70 5.53 25.43
N SER A 651 -22.64 5.81 24.13
CA SER A 651 -23.79 5.69 23.23
C SER A 651 -24.27 4.25 23.15
N ASP A 652 -23.33 3.31 23.07
CA ASP A 652 -23.62 1.87 23.06
C ASP A 652 -24.24 1.43 24.39
N ARG A 653 -23.73 1.91 25.53
CA ARG A 653 -24.27 1.58 26.86
C ARG A 653 -25.66 2.18 27.12
N LEU A 654 -25.91 3.40 26.62
CA LEU A 654 -27.25 4.01 26.66
C LEU A 654 -28.24 3.25 25.77
N ALA A 655 -27.80 2.85 24.56
CA ALA A 655 -28.62 2.05 23.64
C ALA A 655 -28.92 0.65 24.19
N ALA A 656 -28.00 0.06 24.97
CA ALA A 656 -28.18 -1.21 25.67
C ALA A 656 -29.09 -1.11 26.92
N GLY A 657 -29.55 0.08 27.30
CA GLY A 657 -30.40 0.29 28.48
C GLY A 657 -29.64 0.29 29.81
N GLY A 658 -28.31 0.45 29.79
CA GLY A 658 -27.43 0.44 30.97
C GLY A 658 -27.50 1.68 31.87
N LEU A 659 -28.50 2.56 31.68
CA LEU A 659 -28.68 3.76 32.50
C LEU A 659 -29.36 3.40 33.83
N THR A 660 -28.57 3.28 34.90
CA THR A 660 -29.07 3.12 36.27
C THR A 660 -29.01 4.47 36.99
N ALA A 661 -30.14 4.87 37.59
CA ALA A 661 -30.30 6.15 38.32
C ALA A 661 -29.43 6.26 39.59
#